data_AF-A0A8H5Q5J1-F1
#
_entry.id   AF-A0A8H5Q5J1-F1
#
_cell.length_a   1.000
_cell.length_b   1.000
_cell.length_c   1.000
_cell.angle_alpha   90.00
_cell.angle_beta   90.00
_cell.angle_gamma   90.00
#
_symmetry.space_group_name_H-M   'P 1'
#
loop_
_entity.id
_entity.type
_entity.pdbx_description
1 polymer ?
#
loop_
_entity_poly.entity_id
_entity_poly.type
_entity_poly.pdbx_seq_one_letter_code
_entity_poly.pdbx_strand_id
1 'polypeptide(L)'
;MYRWESASEKQDEFSAVATPPNRWMVARVTRNAATNAGWVIESDVCRHIDDMDPSVDLMTDVSQYIRAPEKLTDERIIDLQGEYFLGEKRNLEGWAERSDSSTIVRVKPLKANSAGNILFADYQPHNPNVFSFHDPLDNIPAGAEIGYSVIGWHADINEDPWMGKPPNMTNGQLLEQLNMVLDKTKMDQADVTRWTTSQSPARHICHGSTYTLLKWDPDAKSIDVRDPSLSAEAGAVIMKSDGSLAVGADPFDALGALMQAGNAGQSHQDLQKLQNIAVSGTHHADIDKQTEAEEFLGVLREFKQVEGGSQWKVAPSGDKQDGKVNRADQRGSSTPQLTDDDKTALQQINAVQWACDHIRFNIDYRRWKLFCEWWRCVTNDAVSGTDEVSSNHSALVTEIKSLDDKLTNTKSHLENLISNFSLDKTRKVSNFELTKVPSDSFIQRKDPTVALLGCKSPWPDGFSDCQPVRLLSQCIKAFEAQRFGDDAYQAAMDMTDNIVSIPTAAALVHGEHVGYMCTSVGDSLLELKANEVIPPYCNAVFNTEAVLDSPLVPLYVEWEAEYFHIPYNLWEPQHTRRTAAQVYPELTQSLTPTKDVSSNKSHYPRRAMGGRALLHPSPGGSVANILRNSVGRLPESMLEGVLAVDKRDQLYAKMEAIPSLACRLDGFQDQLVTLISGTAHVRPTLPDGTTMPEAVAVGKAAGFTADTLGMIRNHCDPLPYGDGVDPEAVFIPFGRGVEVVDGDGLMPSISSVYQPSPRVVDGKETPNVVASTGDNCEYFQIPPSINQPARLFNAYRKPGATGQSTWRPCGEWEDPVFTSAGDLRAEILISESNTTAKAAHVYQPPMSDGLFEPPLTGANEQWKTNILDDFIQSLKTEHYALRMIEILGDASSCMAPPAESYSSIMNAAFGRPFALAIAGWSIELNHEELQPQTSLQNLTGKSYQKLSDYDLPLHLGLKEYSDDGLAAYMPLRSDAPTQPDFSKIFTFWTSGVPETDLNEDFVCHPIHPSTLPTLKARHVDLFEGRHLLEVDDMIKRRQEQILPFCLLVDVFHPVKAQTGVLPPSSLALPDWAVQQALRKIRLCYRAGPFLFREDPLKSLSPTGAEETPPPSAAGDAVHVPVVPYGKWSWLQPYIVEGDMKYCSQDVNKAEAKGDVLEVRKYPFTMADGIMMSTEPLLHKV
;
A
#
# COMPACT_ATOMS: atom_id res chain seq x y z
N MET A 1 -10.66 5.18 1.29
CA MET A 1 -10.30 5.57 2.67
C MET A 1 -8.85 6.05 2.66
N TYR A 2 -8.68 7.34 2.38
CA TYR A 2 -7.39 7.99 2.28
C TYR A 2 -6.80 8.10 3.69
N ARG A 3 -5.67 7.44 3.96
CA ARG A 3 -4.77 7.93 5.01
C ARG A 3 -4.34 9.30 4.51
N TRP A 4 -4.78 10.35 5.21
CA TRP A 4 -4.35 11.72 4.98
C TRP A 4 -2.87 11.81 5.36
N GLU A 5 -2.00 11.37 4.45
CA GLU A 5 -0.60 11.77 4.46
C GLU A 5 -0.56 13.29 4.39
N SER A 6 -0.04 13.92 5.45
CA SER A 6 0.31 15.34 5.54
C SER A 6 -0.48 16.24 4.57
N ALA A 7 -1.70 16.61 4.98
CA ALA A 7 -2.61 17.49 4.26
C ALA A 7 -2.03 18.90 3.94
N SER A 8 -0.78 19.19 4.29
CA SER A 8 -0.17 20.51 4.08
C SER A 8 0.49 20.67 2.70
N GLU A 9 0.99 19.62 2.05
CA GLU A 9 1.61 19.76 0.70
C GLU A 9 0.63 19.45 -0.45
N LYS A 10 -0.47 18.76 -0.16
CA LYS A 10 -1.55 18.46 -1.12
C LYS A 10 -2.82 19.28 -0.89
N GLN A 11 -2.68 20.48 -0.36
CA GLN A 11 -3.81 21.40 -0.20
C GLN A 11 -4.43 21.78 -1.56
N ASP A 12 -3.66 21.65 -2.66
CA ASP A 12 -4.14 21.85 -4.03
C ASP A 12 -5.06 20.71 -4.53
N GLU A 13 -4.93 19.47 -4.04
CA GLU A 13 -5.82 18.35 -4.42
C GLU A 13 -7.21 18.44 -3.76
N PHE A 14 -7.35 19.22 -2.67
CA PHE A 14 -8.63 19.49 -2.00
C PHE A 14 -9.35 20.75 -2.46
N SER A 15 -8.90 21.35 -3.57
CA SER A 15 -9.55 22.50 -4.21
C SER A 15 -10.99 22.21 -4.70
N ALA A 16 -11.44 20.96 -4.67
CA ALA A 16 -12.77 20.51 -5.09
C ALA A 16 -13.77 20.19 -3.95
N VAL A 17 -13.52 20.59 -2.70
CA VAL A 17 -14.52 20.42 -1.62
C VAL A 17 -15.59 21.51 -1.74
N ALA A 18 -16.84 21.11 -1.97
CA ALA A 18 -17.98 22.02 -1.98
C ALA A 18 -18.14 22.73 -0.63
N THR A 19 -18.31 24.04 -0.67
CA THR A 19 -18.55 24.92 0.49
C THR A 19 -19.99 24.76 0.98
N PRO A 20 -20.24 24.46 2.27
CA PRO A 20 -21.60 24.42 2.81
C PRO A 20 -22.22 25.83 2.85
N PRO A 21 -23.55 25.94 2.91
CA PRO A 21 -24.21 27.22 3.18
C PRO A 21 -23.73 27.86 4.49
N ASN A 22 -23.55 29.18 4.48
CA ASN A 22 -23.16 29.98 5.65
C ASN A 22 -24.32 30.77 6.28
N ARG A 23 -25.52 30.66 5.71
CA ARG A 23 -26.76 31.20 6.29
C ARG A 23 -27.78 30.11 6.38
N TRP A 24 -28.42 29.99 7.54
CA TRP A 24 -29.53 29.06 7.76
C TRP A 24 -30.69 29.77 8.43
N MET A 25 -31.86 29.79 7.79
CA MET A 25 -33.10 30.11 8.47
C MET A 25 -33.61 28.86 9.16
N VAL A 26 -33.88 28.97 10.46
CA VAL A 26 -34.57 27.95 11.26
C VAL A 26 -35.89 28.53 11.74
N ALA A 27 -37.00 27.91 11.37
CA ALA A 27 -38.34 28.35 11.73
C ALA A 27 -39.03 27.27 12.55
N ARG A 28 -39.37 27.59 13.80
CA ARG A 28 -40.26 26.79 14.64
C ARG A 28 -41.70 27.12 14.32
N VAL A 29 -42.45 26.08 13.97
CA VAL A 29 -43.82 26.15 13.48
C VAL A 29 -44.72 25.36 14.44
N THR A 30 -45.79 25.99 14.90
CA THR A 30 -46.76 25.44 15.86
C THR A 30 -48.18 25.80 15.42
N ARG A 31 -49.20 25.16 16.01
CA ARG A 31 -50.61 25.52 15.75
C ARG A 31 -51.06 26.85 16.40
N ASN A 32 -50.16 27.56 17.06
CA ASN A 32 -50.44 28.83 17.71
C ASN A 32 -49.45 29.89 17.22
N ALA A 33 -49.96 30.92 16.55
CA ALA A 33 -49.14 32.00 16.00
C ALA A 33 -48.21 32.64 17.04
N ALA A 34 -48.61 32.71 18.32
CA ALA A 34 -47.81 33.33 19.38
C ALA A 34 -46.60 32.49 19.82
N THR A 35 -46.56 31.20 19.49
CA THR A 35 -45.45 30.29 19.85
C THR A 35 -44.51 29.99 18.68
N ASN A 36 -44.88 30.45 17.47
CA ASN A 36 -44.01 30.45 16.30
C ASN A 36 -42.80 31.37 16.55
N ALA A 37 -41.62 30.92 16.11
CA ALA A 37 -40.38 31.67 16.28
C ALA A 37 -39.41 31.34 15.12
N GLY A 38 -38.58 32.30 14.75
CA GLY A 38 -37.61 32.15 13.66
C GLY A 38 -36.25 32.70 14.03
N TRP A 39 -35.21 32.07 13.50
CA TRP A 39 -33.82 32.46 13.69
C TRP A 39 -33.04 32.40 12.38
N VAL A 40 -32.00 33.21 12.29
CA VAL A 40 -30.93 33.08 11.29
C VAL A 40 -29.65 32.68 11.99
N ILE A 41 -29.05 31.60 11.52
CA ILE A 41 -27.72 31.15 11.92
C ILE A 41 -26.71 31.69 10.91
N GLU A 42 -25.76 32.48 11.42
CA GLU A 42 -24.66 33.04 10.64
C GLU A 42 -23.39 32.21 10.90
N SER A 43 -23.25 31.09 10.18
CA SER A 43 -22.24 30.06 10.42
C SER A 43 -20.80 30.51 10.21
N ASP A 44 -20.59 31.59 9.45
CA ASP A 44 -19.26 32.12 9.13
C ASP A 44 -18.79 33.23 10.08
N VAL A 45 -19.62 33.69 11.03
CA VAL A 45 -19.25 34.77 11.96
C VAL A 45 -18.25 34.26 12.98
N CYS A 46 -17.04 34.83 12.96
CA CYS A 46 -16.00 34.62 13.94
C CYS A 46 -15.88 35.88 14.82
N ARG A 47 -15.99 35.70 16.13
CA ARG A 47 -15.93 36.78 17.13
C ARG A 47 -14.91 36.45 18.21
N HIS A 48 -14.25 37.48 18.73
CA HIS A 48 -13.41 37.36 19.91
C HIS A 48 -14.30 37.25 21.16
N ILE A 49 -13.83 36.57 22.21
CA ILE A 49 -14.57 36.41 23.48
C ILE A 49 -15.01 37.76 24.07
N ASP A 50 -14.17 38.79 23.98
CA ASP A 50 -14.47 40.15 24.47
C ASP A 50 -15.56 40.89 23.67
N ASP A 51 -15.80 40.48 22.42
CA ASP A 51 -16.82 41.07 21.55
C ASP A 51 -18.18 40.34 21.67
N MET A 52 -18.26 39.30 22.49
CA MET A 52 -19.47 38.52 22.72
C MET A 52 -20.33 39.11 23.84
N ASP A 53 -21.64 38.96 23.70
CA ASP A 53 -22.56 39.29 24.79
C ASP A 53 -22.33 38.33 25.96
N PRO A 54 -22.25 38.80 27.23
CA PRO A 54 -22.04 37.93 28.39
C PRO A 54 -23.10 36.84 28.61
N SER A 55 -24.25 36.93 27.94
CA SER A 55 -25.29 35.89 27.95
C SER A 55 -25.01 34.70 27.02
N VAL A 56 -24.02 34.80 26.13
CA VAL A 56 -23.61 33.70 25.25
C VAL A 56 -22.90 32.62 26.06
N ASP A 57 -23.43 31.39 26.02
CA ASP A 57 -22.76 30.24 26.62
C ASP A 57 -21.71 29.68 25.66
N LEU A 58 -20.44 29.80 26.04
CA LEU A 58 -19.30 29.33 25.26
C LEU A 58 -19.28 27.81 25.04
N MET A 59 -20.04 27.05 25.83
CA MET A 59 -20.12 25.59 25.69
C MET A 59 -21.26 25.13 24.77
N THR A 60 -22.30 25.96 24.56
CA THR A 60 -23.54 25.51 23.91
C THR A 60 -24.03 26.41 22.78
N ASP A 61 -23.55 27.66 22.69
CA ASP A 61 -24.01 28.64 21.69
C ASP A 61 -22.95 29.02 20.65
N VAL A 62 -21.67 28.67 20.84
CA VAL A 62 -20.59 29.02 19.90
C VAL A 62 -19.52 27.94 19.82
N SER A 63 -18.83 27.87 18.69
CA SER A 63 -17.84 26.82 18.42
C SER A 63 -16.42 27.37 18.53
N GLN A 64 -15.54 26.75 19.30
CA GLN A 64 -14.15 27.21 19.37
C GLN A 64 -13.49 27.18 17.99
N TYR A 65 -12.77 28.24 17.64
CA TYR A 65 -12.17 28.40 16.32
C TYR A 65 -10.76 28.97 16.41
N ILE A 66 -9.79 28.30 15.77
CA ILE A 66 -8.41 28.77 15.73
C ILE A 66 -8.28 29.76 14.56
N ARG A 67 -7.98 31.02 14.88
CA ARG A 67 -7.79 32.07 13.88
C ARG A 67 -6.36 32.61 13.92
N ALA A 68 -5.76 32.81 12.74
CA ALA A 68 -4.49 33.53 12.64
C ALA A 68 -4.66 34.98 13.14
N PRO A 69 -3.76 35.47 14.00
CA PRO A 69 -3.87 36.82 14.57
C PRO A 69 -3.73 37.90 13.49
N GLU A 70 -4.43 39.02 13.65
CA GLU A 70 -4.31 40.17 12.73
C GLU A 70 -2.94 40.88 12.81
N LYS A 71 -2.23 40.73 13.94
CA LYS A 71 -0.87 41.25 14.14
C LYS A 71 0.02 40.16 14.69
N LEU A 72 0.94 39.68 13.85
CA LEU A 72 1.95 38.65 14.19
C LEU A 72 2.99 39.10 15.25
N THR A 73 2.91 40.33 15.75
CA THR A 73 3.86 40.93 16.70
C THR A 73 3.31 41.08 18.12
N ASP A 74 2.07 40.67 18.39
CA ASP A 74 1.51 40.67 19.75
C ASP A 74 2.13 39.51 20.55
N GLU A 75 2.53 39.73 21.80
CA GLU A 75 3.22 38.73 22.64
C GLU A 75 2.24 37.72 23.29
N ARG A 76 0.93 37.86 23.03
CA ARG A 76 -0.15 37.00 23.54
C ARG A 76 -0.87 36.20 22.44
N ILE A 77 -0.32 36.09 21.23
CA ILE A 77 -0.93 35.46 20.07
C ILE A 77 -1.44 34.03 20.34
N ILE A 78 -0.71 33.17 21.07
CA ILE A 78 -1.22 31.82 21.40
C ILE A 78 -2.41 31.89 22.36
N ASP A 79 -2.36 32.75 23.38
CA ASP A 79 -3.49 32.95 24.30
C ASP A 79 -4.72 33.47 23.53
N LEU A 80 -4.49 34.40 22.60
CA LEU A 80 -5.53 35.03 21.77
C LEU A 80 -6.11 34.08 20.69
N GLN A 81 -5.36 33.07 20.24
CA GLN A 81 -5.81 32.12 19.20
C GLN A 81 -6.96 31.23 19.67
N GLY A 82 -7.02 30.93 20.97
CA GLY A 82 -8.09 30.12 21.59
C GLY A 82 -9.33 30.92 21.99
N GLU A 83 -9.28 32.26 21.91
CA GLU A 83 -10.32 33.19 22.35
C GLU A 83 -11.31 33.58 21.22
N TYR A 84 -11.20 32.92 20.06
CA TYR A 84 -12.13 33.11 18.95
C TYR A 84 -13.15 31.98 18.87
N PHE A 85 -14.40 32.35 18.58
CA PHE A 85 -15.46 31.39 18.39
C PHE A 85 -16.27 31.70 17.13
N LEU A 86 -16.68 30.64 16.44
CA LEU A 86 -17.46 30.63 15.21
C LEU A 86 -18.94 30.39 15.53
N GLY A 87 -19.80 31.02 14.74
CA GLY A 87 -21.25 30.86 14.81
C GLY A 87 -21.95 31.97 15.59
N GLU A 88 -23.14 32.32 15.12
CA GLU A 88 -24.02 33.26 15.80
C GLU A 88 -25.48 32.97 15.45
N LYS A 89 -26.33 32.88 16.47
CA LYS A 89 -27.78 32.78 16.34
C LYS A 89 -28.41 34.15 16.54
N ARG A 90 -29.27 34.58 15.62
CA ARG A 90 -30.03 35.83 15.73
C ARG A 90 -31.51 35.58 15.46
N ASN A 91 -32.38 36.33 16.13
CA ASN A 91 -33.81 36.28 15.84
C ASN A 91 -34.06 36.75 14.41
N LEU A 92 -34.96 36.08 13.70
CA LEU A 92 -35.34 36.38 12.33
C LEU A 92 -36.10 37.70 12.22
N GLU A 93 -36.91 38.03 13.23
CA GLU A 93 -37.60 39.31 13.31
C GLU A 93 -36.59 40.46 13.42
N GLY A 94 -36.59 41.35 12.43
CA GLY A 94 -35.65 42.47 12.38
C GLY A 94 -34.22 42.08 12.02
N TRP A 95 -33.98 40.84 11.56
CA TRP A 95 -32.69 40.45 11.04
C TRP A 95 -32.35 41.20 9.75
N ALA A 96 -31.08 41.59 9.61
CA ALA A 96 -30.52 42.16 8.40
C ALA A 96 -29.10 41.63 8.20
N GLU A 97 -28.77 41.31 6.95
CA GLU A 97 -27.45 40.83 6.56
C GLU A 97 -26.36 41.86 6.89
N ARG A 98 -25.28 41.41 7.53
CA ARG A 98 -24.14 42.26 7.94
C ARG A 98 -22.91 41.96 7.09
N SER A 99 -22.22 42.98 6.64
CA SER A 99 -20.90 42.83 5.99
C SER A 99 -19.79 42.70 7.03
N ASP A 100 -18.61 42.26 6.57
CA ASP A 100 -17.38 42.27 7.38
C ASP A 100 -17.09 43.66 7.97
N SER A 101 -16.63 43.69 9.23
CA SER A 101 -16.30 44.90 9.99
C SER A 101 -15.12 44.64 10.92
N SER A 102 -14.70 45.66 11.70
CA SER A 102 -13.64 45.50 12.69
C SER A 102 -14.02 44.62 13.89
N THR A 103 -15.31 44.37 14.13
CA THR A 103 -15.82 43.55 15.24
C THR A 103 -16.54 42.27 14.78
N ILE A 104 -16.79 42.14 13.47
CA ILE A 104 -17.44 40.98 12.87
C ILE A 104 -16.59 40.55 11.70
N VAL A 105 -15.91 39.42 11.85
CA VAL A 105 -15.10 38.84 10.79
C VAL A 105 -15.75 37.57 10.30
N ARG A 106 -15.94 37.44 8.98
CA ARG A 106 -16.49 36.24 8.38
C ARG A 106 -15.39 35.31 7.84
N VAL A 107 -15.49 34.03 8.17
CA VAL A 107 -14.59 32.98 7.68
C VAL A 107 -14.98 32.60 6.26
N LYS A 108 -14.10 32.85 5.30
CA LYS A 108 -14.33 32.62 3.87
C LYS A 108 -13.13 31.91 3.21
N PRO A 109 -13.32 30.75 2.56
CA PRO A 109 -14.54 29.94 2.54
C PRO A 109 -14.75 29.19 3.86
N LEU A 110 -16.00 29.08 4.33
CA LEU A 110 -16.40 28.12 5.35
C LEU A 110 -16.33 26.70 4.77
N LYS A 111 -15.79 25.75 5.53
CA LYS A 111 -15.65 24.34 5.18
C LYS A 111 -16.18 23.47 6.32
N ALA A 112 -16.57 22.23 6.01
CA ALA A 112 -17.05 21.26 6.99
C ALA A 112 -16.02 20.90 8.08
N ASN A 113 -14.73 21.22 7.88
CA ASN A 113 -13.64 21.01 8.83
C ASN A 113 -12.92 22.33 9.21
N SER A 114 -13.59 23.49 9.02
CA SER A 114 -12.97 24.80 9.22
C SER A 114 -12.34 25.00 10.60
N ALA A 115 -12.89 24.39 11.66
CA ALA A 115 -12.34 24.47 13.01
C ALA A 115 -11.13 23.54 13.26
N GLY A 116 -10.56 22.90 12.23
CA GLY A 116 -9.43 21.96 12.38
C GLY A 116 -9.82 20.61 12.99
N ASN A 117 -11.12 20.32 13.09
CA ASN A 117 -11.66 19.09 13.66
C ASN A 117 -12.45 18.33 12.59
N ILE A 118 -12.15 17.04 12.41
CA ILE A 118 -12.83 16.19 11.41
C ILE A 118 -14.27 15.88 11.76
N LEU A 119 -14.61 15.87 13.06
CA LEU A 119 -15.98 15.73 13.55
C LEU A 119 -16.68 17.08 13.68
N PHE A 120 -16.12 18.16 13.11
CA PHE A 120 -16.69 19.49 13.26
C PHE A 120 -18.12 19.55 12.72
N ALA A 121 -18.42 19.01 11.53
CA ALA A 121 -19.79 19.03 10.99
C ALA A 121 -20.73 18.01 11.65
N ASP A 122 -20.20 16.93 12.22
CA ASP A 122 -21.00 15.77 12.64
C ASP A 122 -21.31 15.76 14.15
N TYR A 123 -20.46 16.37 14.99
CA TYR A 123 -20.65 16.40 16.44
C TYR A 123 -21.20 17.75 16.88
N GLN A 124 -22.48 17.79 17.25
CA GLN A 124 -23.20 19.01 17.64
C GLN A 124 -22.44 19.88 18.66
N PRO A 125 -21.82 19.34 19.74
CA PRO A 125 -21.03 20.16 20.66
C PRO A 125 -19.81 20.86 20.04
N HIS A 126 -19.33 20.43 18.87
CA HIS A 126 -18.26 21.11 18.15
C HIS A 126 -18.75 22.19 17.20
N ASN A 127 -20.04 22.25 16.85
CA ASN A 127 -20.58 23.19 15.85
C ASN A 127 -21.84 23.98 16.27
N PRO A 128 -22.08 24.30 17.56
CA PRO A 128 -23.27 25.04 17.97
C PRO A 128 -23.39 26.36 17.21
N ASN A 129 -24.59 26.62 16.69
CA ASN A 129 -24.91 27.78 15.87
C ASN A 129 -23.95 27.97 14.66
N VAL A 130 -23.38 26.88 14.15
CA VAL A 130 -22.68 26.81 12.86
C VAL A 130 -23.41 25.83 11.94
N PHE A 131 -23.44 24.54 12.30
CA PHE A 131 -24.17 23.48 11.59
C PHE A 131 -25.26 22.83 12.45
N SER A 132 -25.37 23.22 13.72
CA SER A 132 -26.43 22.81 14.62
C SER A 132 -27.15 23.99 15.26
N PHE A 133 -28.30 23.70 15.86
CA PHE A 133 -29.18 24.67 16.50
C PHE A 133 -29.83 24.04 17.73
N HIS A 134 -29.93 24.83 18.80
CA HIS A 134 -30.61 24.45 20.04
C HIS A 134 -31.75 25.43 20.34
N ASP A 135 -32.97 24.89 20.40
CA ASP A 135 -34.17 25.57 20.92
C ASP A 135 -34.48 25.01 22.31
N PRO A 136 -34.40 25.82 23.38
CA PRO A 136 -34.65 25.37 24.74
C PRO A 136 -36.12 25.01 25.01
N LEU A 137 -37.06 25.44 24.15
CA LEU A 137 -38.50 25.18 24.27
C LEU A 137 -39.16 25.67 25.57
N ASP A 138 -38.49 26.53 26.35
CA ASP A 138 -38.98 27.06 27.64
C ASP A 138 -40.34 27.78 27.54
N ASN A 139 -40.65 28.31 26.36
CA ASN A 139 -41.90 29.02 26.08
C ASN A 139 -43.01 28.12 25.49
N ILE A 140 -42.79 26.80 25.42
CA ILE A 140 -43.74 25.86 24.84
C ILE A 140 -44.35 24.95 25.92
N PRO A 141 -45.69 24.94 26.08
CA PRO A 141 -46.34 24.08 27.07
C PRO A 141 -46.23 22.60 26.69
N ALA A 142 -46.18 21.73 27.71
CA ALA A 142 -46.28 20.28 27.52
C ALA A 142 -47.55 19.90 26.74
N GLY A 143 -47.41 18.96 25.82
CA GLY A 143 -48.44 18.50 24.89
C GLY A 143 -48.60 19.33 23.62
N ALA A 144 -47.85 20.43 23.45
CA ALA A 144 -47.88 21.22 22.23
C ALA A 144 -47.30 20.45 21.03
N GLU A 145 -47.80 20.78 19.85
CA GLU A 145 -47.35 20.24 18.57
C GLU A 145 -46.37 21.21 17.90
N ILE A 146 -45.15 20.75 17.64
CA ILE A 146 -44.03 21.56 17.17
C ILE A 146 -43.41 20.92 15.92
N GLY A 147 -43.13 21.73 14.91
CA GLY A 147 -42.31 21.36 13.76
C GLY A 147 -41.21 22.38 13.50
N TYR A 148 -40.19 21.97 12.75
CA TYR A 148 -39.10 22.86 12.34
C TYR A 148 -38.93 22.82 10.82
N SER A 149 -38.67 23.98 10.24
CA SER A 149 -38.26 24.15 8.84
C SER A 149 -36.90 24.81 8.80
N VAL A 150 -35.96 24.22 8.08
CA VAL A 150 -34.59 24.71 7.90
C VAL A 150 -34.33 24.99 6.42
N ILE A 151 -33.80 26.17 6.10
CA ILE A 151 -33.40 26.57 4.75
C ILE A 151 -32.02 27.22 4.79
N GLY A 152 -31.07 26.66 4.06
CA GLY A 152 -29.69 27.13 3.96
C GLY A 152 -29.36 27.74 2.59
N TRP A 153 -28.61 28.84 2.58
CA TRP A 153 -28.09 29.47 1.36
C TRP A 153 -26.71 30.11 1.57
N HIS A 154 -25.99 30.35 0.46
CA HIS A 154 -24.77 31.14 0.45
C HIS A 154 -25.10 32.63 0.40
N ALA A 155 -24.60 33.40 1.37
CA ALA A 155 -24.75 34.85 1.39
C ALA A 155 -24.07 35.51 0.17
N ASP A 156 -22.83 35.12 -0.14
CA ASP A 156 -22.15 35.48 -1.38
C ASP A 156 -22.43 34.41 -2.45
N ILE A 157 -22.93 34.85 -3.61
CA ILE A 157 -23.24 33.99 -4.73
C ILE A 157 -21.98 33.33 -5.33
N ASN A 158 -20.79 33.94 -5.18
CA ASN A 158 -19.55 33.39 -5.72
C ASN A 158 -18.99 32.22 -4.89
N GLU A 159 -19.46 32.08 -3.64
CA GLU A 159 -19.12 30.93 -2.79
C GLU A 159 -19.99 29.71 -3.09
N ASP A 160 -21.05 29.85 -3.89
CA ASP A 160 -21.90 28.74 -4.33
C ASP A 160 -21.18 27.91 -5.42
N PRO A 161 -20.94 26.60 -5.20
CA PRO A 161 -20.28 25.72 -6.18
C PRO A 161 -20.96 25.70 -7.55
N TRP A 162 -22.25 26.01 -7.63
CA TRP A 162 -23.04 26.04 -8.86
C TRP A 162 -22.87 27.32 -9.68
N MET A 163 -22.32 28.36 -9.06
CA MET A 163 -22.04 29.65 -9.67
C MET A 163 -20.61 29.71 -10.22
N GLY A 164 -19.65 29.10 -9.53
CA GLY A 164 -18.23 29.04 -9.90
C GLY A 164 -17.83 27.94 -10.89
N LYS A 165 -18.79 27.34 -11.61
CA LYS A 165 -18.52 26.17 -12.46
C LYS A 165 -17.56 26.47 -13.62
N PRO A 166 -16.71 25.50 -14.04
CA PRO A 166 -15.83 25.68 -15.19
C PRO A 166 -16.60 25.99 -16.49
N PRO A 167 -16.06 26.83 -17.39
CA PRO A 167 -16.79 27.34 -18.57
C PRO A 167 -17.25 26.27 -19.55
N ASN A 168 -16.68 25.05 -19.52
CA ASN A 168 -17.05 23.94 -20.41
C ASN A 168 -17.87 22.84 -19.71
N MET A 169 -18.23 23.03 -18.44
CA MET A 169 -18.94 22.02 -17.66
C MET A 169 -20.46 22.23 -17.71
N THR A 170 -21.18 21.17 -18.08
CA THR A 170 -22.66 21.14 -18.04
C THR A 170 -23.17 20.90 -16.62
N ASN A 171 -24.41 21.30 -16.33
CA ASN A 171 -25.03 21.04 -15.01
C ASN A 171 -25.11 19.53 -14.69
N GLY A 172 -25.30 18.67 -15.70
CA GLY A 172 -25.30 17.22 -15.54
C GLY A 172 -23.94 16.66 -15.12
N GLN A 173 -22.84 17.19 -15.67
CA GLN A 173 -21.48 16.81 -15.26
C GLN A 173 -21.15 17.31 -13.86
N LEU A 174 -21.62 18.50 -13.47
CA LEU A 174 -21.42 19.03 -12.12
C LEU A 174 -22.23 18.23 -11.08
N LEU A 175 -23.46 17.80 -11.40
CA LEU A 175 -24.22 16.88 -10.54
C LEU A 175 -23.42 15.60 -10.24
N GLU A 176 -22.87 14.98 -11.27
CA GLU A 176 -22.08 13.75 -11.15
C GLU A 176 -20.80 13.99 -10.32
N GLN A 177 -20.12 15.11 -10.54
CA GLN A 177 -18.93 15.49 -9.76
C GLN A 177 -19.26 15.72 -8.27
N LEU A 178 -20.42 16.28 -7.95
CA LEU A 178 -20.88 16.53 -6.58
C LEU A 178 -21.61 15.35 -5.94
N ASN A 179 -21.64 14.19 -6.61
CA ASN A 179 -22.36 12.99 -6.17
C ASN A 179 -23.86 13.25 -5.89
N MET A 180 -24.51 14.03 -6.76
CA MET A 180 -25.93 14.39 -6.66
C MET A 180 -26.75 13.78 -7.81
N VAL A 181 -28.01 13.41 -7.53
CA VAL A 181 -28.91 12.82 -8.53
C VAL A 181 -30.25 13.53 -8.60
N LEU A 182 -30.68 13.88 -9.82
CA LEU A 182 -32.00 14.45 -10.08
C LEU A 182 -33.01 13.34 -10.37
N ASP A 183 -34.20 13.37 -9.76
CA ASP A 183 -35.28 12.43 -10.10
C ASP A 183 -35.82 12.74 -11.52
N LYS A 184 -35.53 11.82 -12.45
CA LYS A 184 -35.92 11.94 -13.88
C LYS A 184 -37.29 11.34 -14.17
N THR A 185 -37.86 10.55 -13.25
CA THR A 185 -39.05 9.73 -13.52
C THR A 185 -40.37 10.52 -13.50
N LYS A 186 -40.37 11.67 -12.81
CA LYS A 186 -41.55 12.52 -12.60
C LYS A 186 -41.44 13.90 -13.26
N MET A 187 -40.48 14.09 -14.17
CA MET A 187 -40.30 15.34 -14.92
C MET A 187 -40.66 15.17 -16.40
N ASP A 188 -40.95 16.28 -17.07
CA ASP A 188 -40.86 16.35 -18.52
C ASP A 188 -39.40 16.07 -18.95
N GLN A 189 -39.21 14.97 -19.68
CA GLN A 189 -37.90 14.52 -20.17
C GLN A 189 -37.19 15.61 -21.00
N ALA A 190 -37.94 16.50 -21.64
CA ALA A 190 -37.39 17.63 -22.38
C ALA A 190 -36.74 18.66 -21.46
N ASP A 191 -37.37 18.98 -20.32
CA ASP A 191 -36.88 19.94 -19.34
C ASP A 191 -35.68 19.41 -18.55
N VAL A 192 -35.68 18.12 -18.19
CA VAL A 192 -34.52 17.44 -17.59
C VAL A 192 -33.32 17.54 -18.52
N THR A 193 -33.51 17.17 -19.78
CA THR A 193 -32.45 17.21 -20.78
C THR A 193 -31.93 18.63 -20.95
N ARG A 194 -32.84 19.60 -21.08
CA ARG A 194 -32.50 21.02 -21.24
C ARG A 194 -31.66 21.54 -20.07
N TRP A 195 -32.04 21.23 -18.82
CA TRP A 195 -31.30 21.70 -17.66
C TRP A 195 -29.96 20.99 -17.51
N THR A 196 -29.91 19.67 -17.65
CA THR A 196 -28.68 18.87 -17.49
C THR A 196 -27.63 19.18 -18.56
N THR A 197 -28.02 19.50 -19.79
CA THR A 197 -27.08 19.92 -20.84
C THR A 197 -26.70 21.40 -20.76
N SER A 198 -27.33 22.18 -19.89
CA SER A 198 -27.10 23.62 -19.80
C SER A 198 -25.73 23.94 -19.18
N GLN A 199 -25.08 24.97 -19.73
CA GLN A 199 -23.89 25.61 -19.17
C GLN A 199 -24.23 26.91 -18.42
N SER A 200 -25.50 27.25 -18.25
CA SER A 200 -25.91 28.44 -17.47
C SER A 200 -25.65 28.24 -15.97
N PRO A 201 -25.17 29.27 -15.24
CA PRO A 201 -25.03 29.21 -13.78
C PRO A 201 -26.35 28.86 -13.10
N ALA A 202 -26.26 28.19 -11.95
CA ALA A 202 -27.39 27.90 -11.09
C ALA A 202 -27.05 28.28 -9.65
N ARG A 203 -28.09 28.44 -8.82
CA ARG A 203 -27.94 28.54 -7.36
C ARG A 203 -28.51 27.30 -6.73
N HIS A 204 -27.88 26.82 -5.67
CA HIS A 204 -28.46 25.76 -4.85
C HIS A 204 -28.91 26.29 -3.49
N ILE A 205 -29.87 25.60 -2.90
CA ILE A 205 -30.35 25.80 -1.54
C ILE A 205 -30.37 24.45 -0.85
N CYS A 206 -30.00 24.43 0.43
CA CYS A 206 -30.17 23.26 1.27
C CYS A 206 -31.47 23.42 2.06
N HIS A 207 -32.24 22.35 2.24
CA HIS A 207 -33.47 22.45 3.01
C HIS A 207 -33.80 21.14 3.72
N GLY A 208 -34.49 21.26 4.85
CA GLY A 208 -34.95 20.12 5.65
C GLY A 208 -36.11 20.54 6.56
N SER A 209 -36.90 19.58 7.00
CA SER A 209 -38.07 19.82 7.84
C SER A 209 -38.38 18.61 8.71
N THR A 210 -39.08 18.83 9.83
CA THR A 210 -39.71 17.73 10.56
C THR A 210 -40.89 17.13 9.81
N TYR A 211 -41.38 17.78 8.74
CA TYR A 211 -42.50 17.42 7.83
C TYR A 211 -43.86 17.05 8.48
N THR A 212 -43.90 16.75 9.77
CA THR A 212 -45.03 16.57 10.65
C THR A 212 -44.81 17.44 11.89
N LEU A 213 -45.89 17.72 12.62
CA LEU A 213 -45.77 18.27 13.96
C LEU A 213 -45.53 17.13 14.96
N LEU A 214 -44.52 17.31 15.82
CA LEU A 214 -44.16 16.39 16.89
C LEU A 214 -44.78 16.88 18.20
N LYS A 215 -45.29 15.94 19.00
CA LYS A 215 -45.84 16.28 20.32
C LYS A 215 -44.70 16.44 21.32
N TRP A 216 -44.59 17.63 21.90
CA TRP A 216 -43.64 17.94 22.97
C TRP A 216 -44.15 17.44 24.31
N ASP A 217 -43.37 16.61 25.00
CA ASP A 217 -43.67 16.15 26.35
C ASP A 217 -42.40 16.12 27.21
N PRO A 218 -42.12 17.17 28.01
CA PRO A 218 -40.92 17.26 28.82
C PRO A 218 -40.89 16.26 30.00
N ASP A 219 -42.05 15.70 30.37
CA ASP A 219 -42.20 14.79 31.52
C ASP A 219 -42.29 13.30 31.08
N ALA A 220 -42.25 13.01 29.77
CA ALA A 220 -42.33 11.66 29.24
C ALA A 220 -41.14 10.80 29.73
N LYS A 221 -41.40 9.90 30.68
CA LYS A 221 -40.43 8.90 31.16
C LYS A 221 -40.55 7.59 30.37
N SER A 222 -39.97 7.51 29.19
CA SER A 222 -39.61 6.22 28.60
C SER A 222 -38.79 6.41 27.32
N ILE A 223 -37.47 6.55 27.47
CA ILE A 223 -36.60 5.90 26.50
C ILE A 223 -36.61 4.42 26.93
N ASP A 224 -37.19 3.55 26.10
CA ASP A 224 -36.97 2.13 26.29
C ASP A 224 -35.51 1.86 25.94
N VAL A 225 -34.69 1.53 26.94
CA VAL A 225 -33.25 1.27 26.79
C VAL A 225 -32.98 0.06 25.89
N ARG A 226 -34.01 -0.72 25.55
CA ARG A 226 -33.93 -1.85 24.61
C ARG A 226 -34.35 -1.51 23.18
N ASP A 227 -34.78 -0.28 22.94
CA ASP A 227 -35.04 0.20 21.59
C ASP A 227 -33.73 0.77 21.00
N PRO A 228 -33.09 0.05 20.05
CA PRO A 228 -31.80 0.43 19.46
C PRO A 228 -31.84 1.76 18.71
N SER A 229 -33.05 2.29 18.43
CA SER A 229 -33.21 3.59 17.80
C SER A 229 -32.93 4.75 18.76
N LEU A 230 -32.91 4.58 20.09
CA LEU A 230 -33.15 5.73 20.99
C LEU A 230 -31.93 6.36 21.73
N SER A 231 -30.77 5.70 21.94
CA SER A 231 -29.56 6.39 22.46
C SER A 231 -28.24 5.59 22.42
N ALA A 232 -27.10 6.29 22.58
CA ALA A 232 -25.78 5.66 22.78
C ALA A 232 -25.74 4.74 24.02
N GLU A 233 -26.53 5.01 25.06
CA GLU A 233 -26.69 4.10 26.20
C GLU A 233 -27.38 2.78 25.80
N ALA A 234 -28.40 2.82 24.94
CA ALA A 234 -29.06 1.62 24.44
C ALA A 234 -28.09 0.77 23.58
N GLY A 235 -27.32 1.42 22.70
CA GLY A 235 -26.26 0.76 21.93
C GLY A 235 -25.18 0.11 22.81
N ALA A 236 -24.77 0.79 23.87
CA ALA A 236 -23.83 0.23 24.85
C ALA A 236 -24.42 -0.97 25.60
N VAL A 237 -25.70 -0.93 25.99
CA VAL A 237 -26.39 -2.05 26.64
C VAL A 237 -26.49 -3.27 25.71
N ILE A 238 -26.88 -3.08 24.45
CA ILE A 238 -26.94 -4.15 23.45
C ILE A 238 -25.55 -4.76 23.22
N MET A 239 -24.52 -3.93 23.13
CA MET A 239 -23.15 -4.42 23.00
C MET A 239 -22.72 -5.23 24.22
N LYS A 240 -23.10 -4.83 25.44
CA LYS A 240 -22.82 -5.60 26.67
C LYS A 240 -23.59 -6.93 26.74
N SER A 241 -24.84 -6.98 26.27
CA SER A 241 -25.68 -8.18 26.38
C SER A 241 -25.49 -9.17 25.24
N ASP A 242 -25.40 -8.68 24.01
CA ASP A 242 -25.52 -9.47 22.78
C ASP A 242 -24.43 -9.15 21.73
N GLY A 243 -23.53 -8.22 22.05
CA GLY A 243 -22.47 -7.78 21.15
C GLY A 243 -21.38 -8.82 20.92
N SER A 244 -20.65 -8.68 19.83
CA SER A 244 -19.44 -9.47 19.57
C SER A 244 -18.31 -8.59 19.06
N LEU A 245 -17.09 -8.87 19.52
CA LEU A 245 -15.89 -8.12 19.18
C LEU A 245 -15.04 -8.94 18.21
N ALA A 246 -14.38 -8.28 17.26
CA ALA A 246 -13.29 -8.89 16.51
C ALA A 246 -12.12 -7.96 16.26
N VAL A 247 -10.95 -8.57 16.10
CA VAL A 247 -9.70 -7.87 15.80
C VAL A 247 -9.14 -8.42 14.49
N GLY A 248 -8.83 -7.53 13.55
CA GLY A 248 -8.26 -7.88 12.25
C GLY A 248 -7.39 -6.77 11.66
N ALA A 249 -6.68 -7.04 10.57
CA ALA A 249 -5.75 -6.07 9.96
C ALA A 249 -6.49 -4.85 9.36
N ASP A 250 -7.68 -5.09 8.81
CA ASP A 250 -8.60 -4.09 8.28
C ASP A 250 -10.06 -4.46 8.64
N PRO A 251 -11.06 -3.61 8.33
CA PRO A 251 -12.46 -3.92 8.63
C PRO A 251 -12.95 -5.21 7.97
N PHE A 252 -12.44 -5.55 6.78
CA PHE A 252 -12.81 -6.78 6.07
C PHE A 252 -12.30 -8.03 6.80
N ASP A 253 -11.05 -8.01 7.23
CA ASP A 253 -10.40 -9.10 7.96
C ASP A 253 -11.02 -9.29 9.35
N ALA A 254 -11.34 -8.19 10.06
CA ALA A 254 -12.02 -8.24 11.34
C ALA A 254 -13.45 -8.81 11.23
N LEU A 255 -14.24 -8.36 10.24
CA LEU A 255 -15.56 -8.93 9.95
C LEU A 255 -15.44 -10.40 9.51
N GLY A 256 -14.38 -10.75 8.77
CA GLY A 256 -14.06 -12.11 8.39
C GLY A 256 -13.87 -13.04 9.58
N ALA A 257 -13.13 -12.59 10.61
CA ALA A 257 -12.94 -13.34 11.85
C ALA A 257 -14.27 -13.62 12.56
N LEU A 258 -15.20 -12.65 12.58
CA LEU A 258 -16.56 -12.86 13.12
C LEU A 258 -17.35 -13.88 12.30
N MET A 259 -17.31 -13.79 10.98
CA MET A 259 -18.03 -14.72 10.10
C MET A 259 -17.55 -16.15 10.27
N GLN A 260 -16.24 -16.35 10.47
CA GLN A 260 -15.66 -17.66 10.75
C GLN A 260 -16.15 -18.20 12.11
N ALA A 261 -16.13 -17.38 13.16
CA ALA A 261 -16.62 -17.75 14.48
C ALA A 261 -18.13 -18.05 14.50
N GLY A 262 -18.93 -17.32 13.71
CA GLY A 262 -20.38 -17.45 13.61
C GLY A 262 -20.91 -18.57 12.70
N ASN A 263 -20.08 -19.55 12.31
CA ASN A 263 -20.42 -20.62 11.35
C ASN A 263 -20.83 -20.13 9.94
N ALA A 264 -20.53 -18.88 9.58
CA ALA A 264 -20.74 -18.30 8.26
C ALA A 264 -19.47 -18.38 7.38
N GLY A 265 -18.57 -19.33 7.68
CA GLY A 265 -17.28 -19.49 7.01
C GLY A 265 -17.36 -19.65 5.49
N GLN A 266 -18.43 -20.27 4.97
CA GLN A 266 -18.63 -20.39 3.52
C GLN A 266 -18.81 -19.02 2.85
N SER A 267 -19.60 -18.12 3.43
CA SER A 267 -19.79 -16.78 2.89
C SER A 267 -18.50 -15.96 2.94
N HIS A 268 -17.68 -16.15 3.99
CA HIS A 268 -16.36 -15.52 4.07
C HIS A 268 -15.41 -16.05 2.98
N GLN A 269 -15.40 -17.36 2.73
CA GLN A 269 -14.62 -17.96 1.64
C GLN A 269 -15.09 -17.49 0.27
N ASP A 270 -16.39 -17.35 0.05
CA ASP A 270 -16.95 -16.85 -1.21
C ASP A 270 -16.54 -15.38 -1.45
N LEU A 271 -16.47 -14.58 -0.38
CA LEU A 271 -15.98 -13.19 -0.45
C LEU A 271 -14.48 -13.11 -0.76
N GLN A 272 -13.65 -13.94 -0.12
CA GLN A 272 -12.23 -14.04 -0.43
C GLN A 272 -12.00 -14.42 -1.90
N LYS A 273 -12.75 -15.40 -2.41
CA LYS A 273 -12.70 -15.78 -3.83
C LYS A 273 -13.05 -14.62 -4.76
N LEU A 274 -14.10 -13.84 -4.46
CA LEU A 274 -14.46 -12.68 -5.28
C LEU A 274 -13.36 -11.60 -5.27
N GLN A 275 -12.70 -11.37 -4.15
CA GLN A 275 -11.56 -10.44 -4.07
C GLN A 275 -10.36 -10.94 -4.88
N ASN A 276 -10.03 -12.22 -4.77
CA ASN A 276 -8.94 -12.83 -5.53
C ASN A 276 -9.20 -12.74 -7.04
N ILE A 277 -10.43 -12.99 -7.49
CA ILE A 277 -10.82 -12.86 -8.90
C ILE A 277 -10.71 -11.40 -9.36
N ALA A 278 -11.13 -10.45 -8.51
CA ALA A 278 -11.05 -9.03 -8.84
C ALA A 278 -9.60 -8.51 -8.96
N VAL A 279 -8.68 -9.05 -8.16
CA VAL A 279 -7.25 -8.71 -8.24
C VAL A 279 -6.54 -9.45 -9.37
N SER A 280 -6.78 -10.76 -9.52
CA SER A 280 -6.16 -11.58 -10.57
C SER A 280 -6.71 -11.30 -11.98
N GLY A 281 -7.87 -10.65 -12.09
CA GLY A 281 -8.49 -10.31 -13.36
C GLY A 281 -9.10 -11.50 -14.13
N THR A 282 -9.09 -12.71 -13.56
CA THR A 282 -9.53 -13.93 -14.25
C THR A 282 -10.26 -14.91 -13.31
N HIS A 283 -11.30 -15.59 -13.82
CA HIS A 283 -12.04 -16.63 -13.08
C HIS A 283 -11.38 -18.03 -13.17
N HIS A 284 -10.40 -18.18 -14.06
CA HIS A 284 -9.57 -19.38 -14.23
C HIS A 284 -8.13 -19.14 -13.75
N ALA A 285 -7.95 -18.23 -12.78
CA ALA A 285 -6.66 -18.05 -12.14
C ALA A 285 -6.20 -19.42 -11.62
N ASP A 286 -5.03 -19.86 -12.07
CA ASP A 286 -4.32 -20.98 -11.47
C ASP A 286 -4.07 -20.70 -9.98
N ILE A 287 -3.69 -21.74 -9.23
CA ILE A 287 -3.47 -21.65 -7.78
C ILE A 287 -2.43 -20.56 -7.46
N ASP A 288 -1.43 -20.38 -8.32
CA ASP A 288 -0.34 -19.43 -8.11
C ASP A 288 -0.80 -17.99 -8.27
N LYS A 289 -1.59 -17.66 -9.31
CA LYS A 289 -2.20 -16.33 -9.47
C LYS A 289 -3.19 -15.98 -8.36
N GLN A 290 -3.90 -16.97 -7.84
CA GLN A 290 -4.76 -16.76 -6.66
C GLN A 290 -3.90 -16.41 -5.45
N THR A 291 -2.79 -17.12 -5.25
CA THR A 291 -1.88 -16.85 -4.13
C THR A 291 -1.20 -15.49 -4.27
N GLU A 292 -0.75 -15.09 -5.47
CA GLU A 292 -0.18 -13.76 -5.70
C GLU A 292 -1.18 -12.64 -5.40
N ALA A 293 -2.45 -12.83 -5.79
CA ALA A 293 -3.53 -11.89 -5.45
C ALA A 293 -3.78 -11.82 -3.92
N GLU A 294 -3.77 -12.96 -3.22
CA GLU A 294 -3.91 -13.02 -1.77
C GLU A 294 -2.74 -12.31 -1.06
N GLU A 295 -1.50 -12.56 -1.48
CA GLU A 295 -0.30 -11.89 -0.97
C GLU A 295 -0.40 -10.38 -1.16
N PHE A 296 -0.75 -9.92 -2.37
CA PHE A 296 -0.91 -8.50 -2.66
C PHE A 296 -1.98 -7.84 -1.78
N LEU A 297 -3.13 -8.49 -1.59
CA LEU A 297 -4.18 -8.02 -0.70
C LEU A 297 -3.73 -8.01 0.76
N GLY A 298 -3.02 -9.05 1.22
CA GLY A 298 -2.44 -9.12 2.56
C GLY A 298 -1.50 -7.94 2.84
N VAL A 299 -0.61 -7.62 1.90
CA VAL A 299 0.28 -6.45 2.00
C VAL A 299 -0.51 -5.15 2.13
N LEU A 300 -1.56 -4.96 1.33
CA LEU A 300 -2.41 -3.76 1.41
C LEU A 300 -3.19 -3.68 2.72
N ARG A 301 -3.56 -4.80 3.33
CA ARG A 301 -4.27 -4.83 4.62
C ARG A 301 -3.33 -4.52 5.78
N GLU A 302 -2.17 -5.17 5.83
CA GLU A 302 -1.26 -5.14 6.98
C GLU A 302 -0.31 -3.96 6.97
N PHE A 303 -0.02 -3.37 5.80
CA PHE A 303 0.98 -2.32 5.66
C PHE A 303 0.40 -1.05 5.00
N LYS A 304 0.93 0.11 5.40
CA LYS A 304 0.83 1.35 4.62
C LYS A 304 2.09 1.50 3.77
N GLN A 305 1.91 2.01 2.57
CA GLN A 305 3.01 2.48 1.73
C GLN A 305 3.36 3.91 2.13
N VAL A 306 4.65 4.22 2.09
CA VAL A 306 5.26 5.51 2.35
C VAL A 306 6.17 5.82 1.15
N GLU A 307 6.30 7.09 0.78
CA GLU A 307 7.08 7.50 -0.39
C GLU A 307 8.51 6.93 -0.38
N GLY A 308 8.88 6.19 -1.44
CA GLY A 308 10.19 5.53 -1.59
C GLY A 308 11.24 6.32 -2.38
N GLY A 309 10.89 7.54 -2.81
CA GLY A 309 11.70 8.37 -3.70
C GLY A 309 11.38 8.10 -5.18
N SER A 310 12.32 8.41 -6.06
CA SER A 310 12.15 8.32 -7.50
C SER A 310 13.34 7.65 -8.20
N GLN A 311 13.12 7.19 -9.41
CA GLN A 311 14.16 6.69 -10.31
C GLN A 311 13.88 7.19 -11.73
N TRP A 312 14.92 7.23 -12.56
CA TRP A 312 14.85 7.62 -13.95
C TRP A 312 14.96 6.39 -14.84
N LYS A 313 14.07 6.32 -15.84
CA LYS A 313 14.02 5.25 -16.84
C LYS A 313 13.97 5.84 -18.25
N VAL A 314 14.35 5.03 -19.24
CA VAL A 314 14.24 5.41 -20.66
C VAL A 314 12.94 4.83 -21.21
N ALA A 315 11.98 5.68 -21.55
CA ALA A 315 10.66 5.29 -22.04
C ALA A 315 10.40 5.86 -23.45
N PRO A 316 9.49 5.26 -24.26
CA PRO A 316 9.14 5.84 -25.56
C PRO A 316 8.56 7.25 -25.41
N SER A 317 9.03 8.21 -26.21
CA SER A 317 8.49 9.56 -26.30
C SER A 317 7.04 9.50 -26.78
N GLY A 318 6.10 9.76 -25.88
CA GLY A 318 4.69 9.82 -26.24
C GLY A 318 4.38 11.11 -27.01
N ASP A 319 3.75 10.99 -28.18
CA ASP A 319 3.07 12.12 -28.81
C ASP A 319 1.98 12.60 -27.83
N LYS A 320 2.20 13.76 -27.20
CA LYS A 320 1.20 14.42 -26.35
C LYS A 320 0.09 15.00 -27.23
N GLN A 321 -0.84 14.15 -27.65
CA GLN A 321 -2.16 14.55 -28.10
C GLN A 321 -3.23 13.87 -27.24
N ASP A 322 -3.93 14.68 -26.44
CA ASP A 322 -5.21 14.43 -25.78
C ASP A 322 -5.47 13.01 -25.24
N GLY A 323 -4.89 12.70 -24.07
CA GLY A 323 -5.53 11.91 -23.00
C GLY A 323 -6.01 10.47 -23.30
N LYS A 324 -5.81 9.94 -24.51
CA LYS A 324 -6.19 8.58 -24.89
C LYS A 324 -5.02 7.88 -25.55
N VAL A 325 -4.31 7.08 -24.77
CA VAL A 325 -3.28 6.17 -25.27
C VAL A 325 -3.97 5.10 -26.14
N ASN A 326 -3.83 5.18 -27.46
CA ASN A 326 -4.23 4.11 -28.36
C ASN A 326 -3.34 2.88 -28.10
N ARG A 327 -3.86 1.89 -27.38
CA ARG A 327 -3.19 0.60 -27.10
C ARG A 327 -3.00 -0.32 -28.32
N ALA A 328 -3.34 0.12 -29.53
CA ALA A 328 -3.42 -0.76 -30.71
C ALA A 328 -2.11 -0.93 -31.50
N ASP A 329 -1.10 -0.06 -31.34
CA ASP A 329 0.11 -0.07 -32.18
C ASP A 329 1.36 -0.69 -31.51
N GLN A 330 1.22 -1.45 -30.43
CA GLN A 330 2.36 -2.07 -29.72
C GLN A 330 2.94 -3.35 -30.37
N ARG A 331 2.66 -3.62 -31.66
CA ARG A 331 3.22 -4.82 -32.34
C ARG A 331 4.60 -4.61 -32.97
N GLY A 332 5.24 -3.46 -32.76
CA GLY A 332 6.56 -3.16 -33.29
C GLY A 332 7.41 -2.30 -32.36
N SER A 333 7.50 -2.64 -31.06
CA SER A 333 8.43 -1.94 -30.16
C SER A 333 9.86 -2.42 -30.41
N SER A 334 10.65 -1.66 -31.16
CA SER A 334 12.10 -1.80 -31.15
C SER A 334 12.61 -1.38 -29.76
N THR A 335 13.06 -2.33 -28.94
CA THR A 335 13.75 -2.04 -27.67
C THR A 335 14.91 -1.04 -27.92
N PRO A 336 15.03 0.04 -27.14
CA PRO A 336 16.10 1.01 -27.33
C PRO A 336 17.46 0.33 -27.12
N GLN A 337 18.39 0.52 -28.05
CA GLN A 337 19.78 0.08 -27.90
C GLN A 337 20.59 1.23 -27.29
N LEU A 338 20.84 1.15 -25.98
CA LEU A 338 21.69 2.09 -25.25
C LEU A 338 23.17 1.72 -25.39
N THR A 339 24.03 2.73 -25.56
CA THR A 339 25.49 2.54 -25.51
C THR A 339 25.95 2.25 -24.08
N ASP A 340 27.13 1.66 -23.88
CA ASP A 340 27.66 1.41 -22.53
C ASP A 340 27.89 2.71 -21.73
N ASP A 341 28.19 3.80 -22.44
CA ASP A 341 28.28 5.14 -21.85
C ASP A 341 26.91 5.63 -21.36
N ASP A 342 25.85 5.45 -22.16
CA ASP A 342 24.48 5.81 -21.76
C ASP A 342 24.01 4.98 -20.56
N LYS A 343 24.33 3.68 -20.53
CA LYS A 343 24.00 2.80 -19.40
C LYS A 343 24.69 3.26 -18.12
N THR A 344 25.97 3.62 -18.22
CA THR A 344 26.76 4.12 -17.08
C THR A 344 26.22 5.47 -16.61
N ALA A 345 25.86 6.37 -17.53
CA ALA A 345 25.27 7.66 -17.22
C ALA A 345 23.90 7.51 -16.53
N LEU A 346 23.02 6.64 -17.04
CA LEU A 346 21.71 6.35 -16.41
C LEU A 346 21.88 5.78 -14.99
N GLN A 347 22.85 4.89 -14.81
CA GLN A 347 23.17 4.33 -13.50
C GLN A 347 23.64 5.40 -12.53
N GLN A 348 24.50 6.33 -12.99
CA GLN A 348 24.96 7.45 -12.18
C GLN A 348 23.81 8.40 -11.82
N ILE A 349 22.92 8.71 -12.77
CA ILE A 349 21.72 9.51 -12.53
C ILE A 349 20.86 8.87 -11.43
N ASN A 350 20.61 7.56 -11.50
CA ASN A 350 19.81 6.86 -10.50
C ASN A 350 20.49 6.77 -9.13
N ALA A 351 21.81 6.62 -9.08
CA ALA A 351 22.56 6.63 -7.83
C ALA A 351 22.54 8.01 -7.13
N VAL A 352 22.69 9.09 -7.90
CA VAL A 352 22.59 10.48 -7.39
C VAL A 352 21.14 10.83 -7.03
N GLN A 353 20.15 10.39 -7.81
CA GLN A 353 18.74 10.55 -7.49
C GLN A 353 18.40 9.88 -6.14
N TRP A 354 18.89 8.66 -5.90
CA TRP A 354 18.74 8.01 -4.59
C TRP A 354 19.36 8.85 -3.46
N ALA A 355 20.56 9.42 -3.66
CA ALA A 355 21.20 10.25 -2.65
C ALA A 355 20.39 11.54 -2.35
N CYS A 356 19.82 12.18 -3.39
CA CYS A 356 18.89 13.30 -3.22
C CYS A 356 17.69 12.92 -2.35
N ASP A 357 17.06 11.78 -2.65
CA ASP A 357 15.88 11.33 -1.91
C ASP A 357 16.24 10.97 -0.46
N HIS A 358 17.37 10.27 -0.25
CA HIS A 358 17.88 9.90 1.07
C HIS A 358 18.23 11.12 1.92
N ILE A 359 18.89 12.13 1.35
CA ILE A 359 19.16 13.40 2.04
C ILE A 359 17.86 14.10 2.42
N ARG A 360 16.88 14.19 1.50
CA ARG A 360 15.57 14.80 1.78
C ARG A 360 14.88 14.13 2.96
N PHE A 361 14.75 12.81 2.94
CA PHE A 361 14.09 12.07 4.03
C PHE A 361 14.76 12.31 5.39
N ASN A 362 16.09 12.43 5.39
CA ASN A 362 16.87 12.68 6.59
C ASN A 362 16.81 14.14 7.08
N ILE A 363 16.57 15.10 6.18
CA ILE A 363 16.23 16.49 6.55
C ILE A 363 14.87 16.52 7.22
N ASP A 364 13.86 15.89 6.63
CA ASP A 364 12.49 15.88 7.14
C ASP A 364 12.44 15.24 8.54
N TYR A 365 13.16 14.13 8.75
CA TYR A 365 13.31 13.53 10.07
C TYR A 365 14.03 14.45 11.08
N ARG A 366 15.07 15.19 10.66
CA ARG A 366 15.77 16.14 11.55
C ARG A 366 14.92 17.36 11.90
N ARG A 367 14.07 17.83 10.98
CA ARG A 367 13.07 18.87 11.27
C ARG A 367 12.09 18.39 12.34
N TRP A 368 11.64 17.15 12.23
CA TRP A 368 10.82 16.52 13.26
C TRP A 368 11.55 16.35 14.59
N LYS A 369 12.83 15.94 14.61
CA LYS A 369 13.64 15.93 15.86
C LYS A 369 13.80 17.32 16.48
N LEU A 370 13.98 18.35 15.66
CA LEU A 370 14.06 19.74 16.14
C LEU A 370 12.75 20.18 16.79
N PHE A 371 11.61 19.77 16.20
CA PHE A 371 10.31 19.90 16.83
C PHE A 371 10.22 19.15 18.16
N CYS A 372 10.75 17.93 18.25
CA CYS A 372 10.76 17.17 19.51
C CYS A 372 11.52 17.89 20.62
N GLU A 373 12.69 18.46 20.33
CA GLU A 373 13.45 19.24 21.31
C GLU A 373 12.72 20.52 21.73
N TRP A 374 12.00 21.18 20.82
CA TRP A 374 11.12 22.29 21.19
C TRP A 374 9.95 21.84 22.06
N TRP A 375 9.32 20.70 21.73
CA TRP A 375 8.21 20.14 22.51
C TRP A 375 8.63 19.73 23.94
N ARG A 376 9.87 19.31 24.13
CA ARG A 376 10.44 19.10 25.48
C ARG A 376 10.42 20.39 26.31
N CYS A 377 10.72 21.54 25.71
CA CYS A 377 10.59 22.84 26.39
C CYS A 377 9.13 23.15 26.74
N VAL A 378 8.17 22.80 25.88
CA VAL A 378 6.72 23.01 26.11
C VAL A 378 6.21 22.16 27.27
N THR A 379 6.63 20.90 27.35
CA THR A 379 6.15 19.96 28.38
C THR A 379 6.87 20.12 29.71
N ASN A 380 8.07 20.72 29.73
CA ASN A 380 8.86 20.91 30.93
C ASN A 380 9.75 22.16 30.88
N ASP A 381 9.23 23.27 31.42
CA ASP A 381 9.94 24.55 31.49
C ASP A 381 11.30 24.47 32.17
N ALA A 382 11.52 23.54 33.12
CA ALA A 382 12.80 23.39 33.82
C ALA A 382 13.91 22.86 32.90
N VAL A 383 13.55 22.17 31.81
CA VAL A 383 14.49 21.57 30.86
C VAL A 383 14.89 22.57 29.77
N SER A 384 14.06 23.59 29.52
CA SER A 384 14.31 24.65 28.53
C SER A 384 15.62 25.41 28.74
N GLY A 385 16.17 25.44 29.96
CA GLY A 385 17.44 26.09 30.29
C GLY A 385 18.64 25.15 30.41
N THR A 386 18.51 23.88 30.03
CA THR A 386 19.58 22.88 30.18
C THR A 386 20.59 22.95 29.03
N ASP A 387 21.84 22.61 29.34
CA ASP A 387 22.91 22.49 28.34
C ASP A 387 22.60 21.38 27.32
N GLU A 388 21.82 20.36 27.68
CA GLU A 388 21.45 19.24 26.82
C GLU A 388 20.56 19.70 25.65
N VAL A 389 19.40 20.30 25.93
CA VAL A 389 18.47 20.75 24.89
C VAL A 389 19.09 21.84 24.03
N SER A 390 19.84 22.77 24.64
CA SER A 390 20.56 23.82 23.91
C SER A 390 21.62 23.24 22.96
N SER A 391 22.33 22.20 23.37
CA SER A 391 23.33 21.53 22.53
C SER A 391 22.67 20.74 21.39
N ASN A 392 21.57 20.03 21.66
CA ASN A 392 20.81 19.29 20.65
C ASN A 392 20.19 20.23 19.63
N HIS A 393 19.56 21.33 20.06
CA HIS A 393 19.04 22.39 19.19
C HIS A 393 20.13 22.90 18.24
N SER A 394 21.27 23.31 18.78
CA SER A 394 22.37 23.86 17.99
C SER A 394 22.93 22.84 16.99
N ALA A 395 23.07 21.58 17.41
CA ALA A 395 23.51 20.49 16.54
C ALA A 395 22.52 20.25 15.40
N LEU A 396 21.23 20.10 15.70
CA LEU A 396 20.18 19.85 14.70
C LEU A 396 20.04 20.99 13.70
N VAL A 397 20.09 22.26 14.16
CA VAL A 397 20.05 23.42 13.27
C VAL A 397 21.27 23.44 12.33
N THR A 398 22.45 23.07 12.84
CA THR A 398 23.66 23.00 12.03
C THR A 398 23.57 21.86 11.00
N GLU A 399 23.10 20.68 11.42
CA GLU A 399 22.89 19.53 10.54
C GLU A 399 21.88 19.85 9.43
N ILE A 400 20.70 20.39 9.76
CA ILE A 400 19.66 20.74 8.79
C ILE A 400 20.20 21.70 7.73
N LYS A 401 20.89 22.77 8.12
CA LYS A 401 21.50 23.73 7.19
C LYS A 401 22.53 23.05 6.28
N SER A 402 23.42 22.25 6.85
CA SER A 402 24.45 21.54 6.08
C SER A 402 23.84 20.55 5.07
N LEU A 403 22.74 19.91 5.44
CA LEU A 403 22.02 18.97 4.59
C LEU A 403 21.20 19.68 3.50
N ASP A 404 20.55 20.80 3.80
CA ASP A 404 19.84 21.61 2.79
C ASP A 404 20.82 22.15 1.73
N ASP A 405 22.02 22.60 2.15
CA ASP A 405 23.10 22.99 1.23
C ASP A 405 23.57 21.81 0.37
N LYS A 406 23.79 20.63 0.99
CA LYS A 406 24.18 19.41 0.27
C LYS A 406 23.10 18.94 -0.69
N LEU A 407 21.83 19.01 -0.29
CA LEU A 407 20.68 18.65 -1.14
C LEU A 407 20.61 19.56 -2.36
N THR A 408 20.78 20.88 -2.16
CA THR A 408 20.79 21.86 -3.26
C THR A 408 21.91 21.56 -4.25
N ASN A 409 23.14 21.35 -3.76
CA ASN A 409 24.28 21.01 -4.59
C ASN A 409 24.09 19.67 -5.34
N THR A 410 23.53 18.66 -4.66
CA THR A 410 23.28 17.33 -5.25
C THR A 410 22.17 17.38 -6.30
N LYS A 411 21.12 18.20 -6.09
CA LYS A 411 20.07 18.46 -7.09
C LYS A 411 20.64 19.15 -8.33
N SER A 412 21.48 20.18 -8.16
CA SER A 412 22.16 20.81 -9.30
C SER A 412 23.10 19.84 -10.02
N HIS A 413 23.80 18.96 -9.30
CA HIS A 413 24.60 17.91 -9.92
C HIS A 413 23.74 16.93 -10.73
N LEU A 414 22.60 16.50 -10.19
CA LEU A 414 21.64 15.64 -10.86
C LEU A 414 21.06 16.31 -12.13
N GLU A 415 20.65 17.57 -12.06
CA GLU A 415 20.16 18.34 -13.21
C GLU A 415 21.22 18.45 -14.30
N ASN A 416 22.49 18.66 -13.92
CA ASN A 416 23.60 18.66 -14.87
C ASN A 416 23.77 17.28 -15.53
N LEU A 417 23.72 16.18 -14.78
CA LEU A 417 23.80 14.83 -15.34
C LEU A 417 22.64 14.56 -16.32
N ILE A 418 21.42 14.93 -15.95
CA ILE A 418 20.23 14.79 -16.80
C ILE A 418 20.35 15.63 -18.07
N SER A 419 20.81 16.88 -17.97
CA SER A 419 20.97 17.77 -19.13
C SER A 419 22.05 17.28 -20.11
N ASN A 420 23.06 16.57 -19.60
CA ASN A 420 24.13 15.99 -20.39
C ASN A 420 23.78 14.60 -20.94
N PHE A 421 22.71 13.97 -20.44
CA PHE A 421 22.21 12.70 -20.93
C PHE A 421 21.63 12.89 -22.33
N SER A 422 22.21 12.24 -23.33
CA SER A 422 21.79 12.37 -24.72
C SER A 422 21.84 11.02 -25.40
N LEU A 423 20.66 10.49 -25.75
CA LEU A 423 20.51 9.30 -26.58
C LEU A 423 21.04 9.60 -28.00
N ASP A 424 22.30 9.23 -28.26
CA ASP A 424 23.05 9.34 -29.52
C ASP A 424 22.78 10.60 -30.40
N LYS A 425 23.67 11.59 -30.32
CA LYS A 425 23.64 12.83 -31.11
C LYS A 425 23.73 12.63 -32.64
N THR A 426 24.04 11.42 -33.11
CA THR A 426 24.27 11.12 -34.54
C THR A 426 23.05 10.52 -35.26
N ARG A 427 22.08 9.97 -34.53
CA ARG A 427 20.82 9.44 -35.08
C ARG A 427 19.66 10.29 -34.56
N LYS A 428 19.21 11.27 -35.35
CA LYS A 428 18.05 12.17 -35.09
C LYS A 428 16.68 11.48 -34.91
N VAL A 429 16.63 10.23 -34.43
CA VAL A 429 15.43 9.39 -34.38
C VAL A 429 15.41 8.55 -33.09
N SER A 430 15.64 9.16 -31.92
CA SER A 430 15.29 8.50 -30.66
C SER A 430 13.86 8.88 -30.27
N ASN A 431 12.91 7.99 -30.57
CA ASN A 431 11.54 8.05 -30.05
C ASN A 431 11.51 7.71 -28.54
N PHE A 432 12.54 8.08 -27.79
CA PHE A 432 12.72 7.70 -26.39
C PHE A 432 13.19 8.91 -25.58
N GLU A 433 12.66 9.05 -24.37
CA GLU A 433 12.99 10.12 -23.44
C GLU A 433 13.30 9.56 -22.05
N LEU A 434 14.06 10.35 -21.28
CA LEU A 434 14.33 10.05 -19.88
C LEU A 434 13.11 10.49 -19.05
N THR A 435 12.41 9.54 -18.44
CA THR A 435 11.20 9.78 -17.66
C THR A 435 11.45 9.45 -16.18
N LYS A 436 11.02 10.35 -15.29
CA LYS A 436 11.04 10.13 -13.85
C LYS A 436 9.84 9.27 -13.44
N VAL A 437 10.10 8.18 -12.74
CA VAL A 437 9.07 7.26 -12.22
C VAL A 437 9.28 7.05 -10.72
N PRO A 438 8.22 6.71 -9.95
CA PRO A 438 8.37 6.36 -8.54
C PRO A 438 9.33 5.19 -8.34
N SER A 439 10.11 5.25 -7.26
CA SER A 439 10.91 4.13 -6.77
C SER A 439 10.07 3.24 -5.84
N ASP A 440 10.58 2.08 -5.45
CA ASP A 440 9.89 1.16 -4.55
C ASP A 440 9.59 1.83 -3.21
N SER A 441 8.32 1.83 -2.82
CA SER A 441 7.83 2.45 -1.59
C SER A 441 8.49 1.86 -0.35
N PHE A 442 8.74 2.71 0.65
CA PHE A 442 8.89 2.22 2.00
C PHE A 442 7.53 1.76 2.52
N ILE A 443 7.55 0.93 3.55
CA ILE A 443 6.35 0.36 4.13
C ILE A 443 6.48 0.38 5.64
N GLN A 444 5.33 0.52 6.30
CA GLN A 444 5.21 0.48 7.75
C GLN A 444 3.92 -0.25 8.09
N ARG A 445 3.93 -1.02 9.17
CA ARG A 445 2.75 -1.77 9.58
C ARG A 445 1.58 -0.83 9.94
N LYS A 446 0.37 -1.34 9.82
CA LYS A 446 -0.88 -0.66 10.16
C LYS A 446 -1.32 -1.04 11.58
N ASP A 447 -1.92 -0.09 12.29
CA ASP A 447 -2.61 -0.35 13.56
C ASP A 447 -3.75 -1.36 13.37
N PRO A 448 -3.97 -2.27 14.35
CA PRO A 448 -5.07 -3.22 14.32
C PRO A 448 -6.43 -2.54 14.17
N THR A 449 -7.36 -3.25 13.55
CA THR A 449 -8.75 -2.83 13.40
C THR A 449 -9.64 -3.64 14.32
N VAL A 450 -10.54 -2.95 15.02
CA VAL A 450 -11.57 -3.56 15.84
C VAL A 450 -12.92 -3.43 15.13
N ALA A 451 -13.64 -4.53 15.03
CA ALA A 451 -15.03 -4.58 14.58
C ALA A 451 -15.95 -4.94 15.75
N LEU A 452 -17.03 -4.20 15.88
CA LEU A 452 -18.05 -4.29 16.91
C LEU A 452 -19.37 -4.70 16.24
N LEU A 453 -19.84 -5.91 16.50
CA LEU A 453 -21.10 -6.44 15.98
C LEU A 453 -22.24 -6.23 17.00
N GLY A 454 -23.42 -5.89 16.52
CA GLY A 454 -24.61 -5.68 17.36
C GLY A 454 -25.07 -4.23 17.42
N CYS A 455 -24.24 -3.29 16.96
CA CYS A 455 -24.61 -1.89 16.76
C CYS A 455 -24.83 -1.62 15.26
N LYS A 456 -26.06 -1.23 14.89
CA LYS A 456 -26.33 -0.75 13.52
C LYS A 456 -25.54 0.52 13.22
N SER A 457 -25.25 0.73 11.93
CA SER A 457 -24.83 2.04 11.44
C SER A 457 -25.87 3.06 11.90
N PRO A 458 -25.44 4.12 12.59
CA PRO A 458 -26.33 5.21 12.97
C PRO A 458 -26.60 6.20 11.83
N TRP A 459 -25.92 6.04 10.68
CA TRP A 459 -26.25 6.78 9.45
C TRP A 459 -27.42 6.10 8.72
N PRO A 460 -28.32 6.89 8.09
CA PRO A 460 -29.42 6.35 7.30
C PRO A 460 -28.94 5.39 6.20
N ASP A 461 -29.77 4.41 5.87
CA ASP A 461 -29.54 3.55 4.71
C ASP A 461 -29.35 4.41 3.44
N GLY A 462 -28.29 4.12 2.68
CA GLY A 462 -27.94 4.89 1.48
C GLY A 462 -27.28 6.25 1.75
N PHE A 463 -26.78 6.54 2.96
CA PHE A 463 -26.05 7.78 3.25
C PHE A 463 -24.86 8.05 2.31
N SER A 464 -24.24 6.99 1.79
CA SER A 464 -23.13 7.08 0.81
C SER A 464 -23.59 7.12 -0.66
N ASP A 465 -24.89 6.99 -0.93
CA ASP A 465 -25.45 7.03 -2.28
C ASP A 465 -25.46 8.47 -2.82
N CYS A 466 -25.74 8.64 -4.11
CA CYS A 466 -25.88 9.97 -4.69
C CYS A 466 -27.00 10.74 -3.99
N GLN A 467 -26.70 11.94 -3.49
CA GLN A 467 -27.66 12.77 -2.78
C GLN A 467 -28.81 13.17 -3.73
N PRO A 468 -30.07 12.77 -3.43
CA PRO A 468 -31.21 13.19 -4.25
C PRO A 468 -31.40 14.70 -4.17
N VAL A 469 -31.55 15.33 -5.33
CA VAL A 469 -31.81 16.76 -5.51
C VAL A 469 -33.02 16.98 -6.42
N ARG A 470 -33.60 18.17 -6.33
CA ARG A 470 -34.75 18.58 -7.15
C ARG A 470 -34.64 20.06 -7.52
N LEU A 471 -35.25 20.44 -8.63
CA LEU A 471 -35.40 21.82 -9.08
C LEU A 471 -36.53 22.50 -8.31
N LEU A 472 -36.43 23.83 -8.15
CA LEU A 472 -37.48 24.65 -7.54
C LEU A 472 -38.83 24.54 -8.26
N SER A 473 -38.84 24.24 -9.56
CA SER A 473 -40.05 23.99 -10.34
C SER A 473 -40.83 22.75 -9.88
N GLN A 474 -40.17 21.82 -9.18
CA GLN A 474 -40.74 20.56 -8.71
C GLN A 474 -41.30 20.64 -7.28
N CYS A 475 -41.12 21.77 -6.59
CA CYS A 475 -41.73 21.98 -5.28
C CYS A 475 -43.26 22.02 -5.41
N ILE A 476 -43.95 21.41 -4.46
CA ILE A 476 -45.41 21.37 -4.38
C ILE A 476 -45.92 22.76 -4.01
N LYS A 477 -46.96 23.23 -4.72
CA LYS A 477 -47.44 24.63 -4.60
C LYS A 477 -48.83 24.77 -4.01
N ALA A 478 -49.56 23.67 -3.81
CA ALA A 478 -50.96 23.70 -3.39
C ALA A 478 -51.13 22.97 -2.06
N PHE A 479 -51.46 23.73 -1.01
CA PHE A 479 -51.75 23.20 0.34
C PHE A 479 -53.04 23.82 0.89
N GLU A 480 -53.81 23.05 1.66
CA GLU A 480 -55.04 23.51 2.32
C GLU A 480 -54.72 24.04 3.73
N ALA A 481 -54.61 25.37 3.88
CA ALA A 481 -54.29 26.03 5.16
C ALA A 481 -55.30 25.75 6.31
N GLN A 482 -56.54 25.38 5.96
CA GLN A 482 -57.65 25.18 6.90
C GLN A 482 -57.39 24.11 7.97
N ARG A 483 -56.49 23.14 7.70
CA ARG A 483 -56.12 22.09 8.67
C ARG A 483 -55.11 22.54 9.74
N PHE A 484 -54.43 23.65 9.51
CA PHE A 484 -53.38 24.18 10.40
C PHE A 484 -53.91 25.30 11.30
N GLY A 485 -54.87 26.08 10.79
CA GLY A 485 -55.38 27.31 11.39
C GLY A 485 -54.81 28.52 10.65
N ASP A 486 -55.68 29.35 10.07
CA ASP A 486 -55.30 30.41 9.12
C ASP A 486 -54.30 31.42 9.72
N ASP A 487 -54.50 31.83 10.97
CA ASP A 487 -53.60 32.80 11.65
C ASP A 487 -52.20 32.21 11.91
N ALA A 488 -52.11 30.95 12.33
CA ALA A 488 -50.84 30.28 12.61
C ALA A 488 -50.07 29.95 11.33
N TYR A 489 -50.80 29.59 10.26
CA TYR A 489 -50.24 29.37 8.93
C TYR A 489 -49.68 30.67 8.34
N GLN A 490 -50.45 31.76 8.39
CA GLN A 490 -50.00 33.05 7.89
C GLN A 490 -48.77 33.54 8.65
N ALA A 491 -48.78 33.46 9.99
CA ALA A 491 -47.65 33.84 10.82
C ALA A 491 -46.37 33.03 10.52
N ALA A 492 -46.50 31.76 10.11
CA ALA A 492 -45.37 30.96 9.64
C ALA A 492 -44.86 31.44 8.27
N MET A 493 -45.76 31.73 7.32
CA MET A 493 -45.38 32.21 5.98
C MET A 493 -44.69 33.57 6.01
N ASP A 494 -45.16 34.49 6.85
CA ASP A 494 -44.62 35.84 7.02
C ASP A 494 -43.14 35.82 7.47
N MET A 495 -42.65 34.71 8.05
CA MET A 495 -41.23 34.58 8.42
C MET A 495 -40.29 34.74 7.22
N THR A 496 -40.69 34.24 6.05
CA THR A 496 -39.85 34.27 4.84
C THR A 496 -39.68 35.65 4.24
N ASP A 497 -40.53 36.62 4.60
CA ASP A 497 -40.42 38.02 4.15
C ASP A 497 -39.13 38.68 4.66
N ASN A 498 -38.54 38.16 5.74
CA ASN A 498 -37.26 38.62 6.28
C ASN A 498 -36.05 38.12 5.48
N ILE A 499 -36.23 37.17 4.53
CA ILE A 499 -35.14 36.66 3.67
C ILE A 499 -35.12 37.39 2.33
N VAL A 500 -34.25 38.40 2.22
CA VAL A 500 -34.14 39.23 1.00
C VAL A 500 -33.24 38.61 -0.09
N SER A 501 -32.36 37.68 0.26
CA SER A 501 -31.36 37.08 -0.66
C SER A 501 -31.95 36.07 -1.65
N ILE A 502 -32.94 35.28 -1.20
CA ILE A 502 -33.60 34.21 -1.97
C ILE A 502 -35.12 34.14 -1.70
N PRO A 503 -35.85 35.27 -1.74
CA PRO A 503 -37.22 35.37 -1.21
C PRO A 503 -38.18 34.37 -1.87
N THR A 504 -38.13 34.24 -3.19
CA THR A 504 -39.00 33.32 -3.93
C THR A 504 -38.71 31.85 -3.61
N ALA A 505 -37.44 31.47 -3.49
CA ALA A 505 -37.07 30.09 -3.23
C ALA A 505 -37.35 29.70 -1.78
N ALA A 506 -37.04 30.59 -0.83
CA ALA A 506 -37.34 30.40 0.58
C ALA A 506 -38.85 30.28 0.84
N ALA A 507 -39.67 31.17 0.28
CA ALA A 507 -41.13 31.13 0.43
C ALA A 507 -41.74 29.83 -0.14
N LEU A 508 -41.27 29.37 -1.31
CA LEU A 508 -41.76 28.13 -1.93
C LEU A 508 -41.43 26.90 -1.07
N VAL A 509 -40.18 26.76 -0.64
CA VAL A 509 -39.73 25.59 0.14
C VAL A 509 -40.30 25.60 1.55
N HIS A 510 -40.32 26.76 2.21
CA HIS A 510 -40.91 26.89 3.54
C HIS A 510 -42.42 26.64 3.50
N GLY A 511 -43.12 27.18 2.49
CA GLY A 511 -44.54 26.92 2.28
C GLY A 511 -44.86 25.45 2.08
N GLU A 512 -43.99 24.73 1.35
CA GLU A 512 -44.10 23.28 1.22
C GLU A 512 -43.86 22.55 2.55
N HIS A 513 -42.84 22.94 3.33
CA HIS A 513 -42.58 22.36 4.65
C HIS A 513 -43.77 22.53 5.60
N VAL A 514 -44.31 23.75 5.72
CA VAL A 514 -45.49 24.03 6.56
C VAL A 514 -46.72 23.31 6.03
N GLY A 515 -46.88 23.25 4.71
CA GLY A 515 -47.94 22.49 4.05
C GLY A 515 -47.95 21.01 4.41
N TYR A 516 -46.78 20.36 4.50
CA TYR A 516 -46.67 18.98 4.97
C TYR A 516 -46.97 18.85 6.47
N MET A 517 -46.56 19.81 7.30
CA MET A 517 -46.89 19.83 8.73
C MET A 517 -48.41 19.92 9.02
N CYS A 518 -49.22 20.28 8.01
CA CYS A 518 -50.68 20.22 8.09
C CYS A 518 -51.26 18.79 8.02
N THR A 519 -50.46 17.80 7.62
CA THR A 519 -50.87 16.39 7.47
C THR A 519 -50.57 15.60 8.74
N SER A 520 -51.45 14.69 9.14
CA SER A 520 -51.23 13.83 10.31
C SER A 520 -50.48 12.55 9.92
N VAL A 521 -49.73 11.96 10.86
CA VAL A 521 -49.11 10.65 10.68
C VAL A 521 -50.18 9.61 10.32
N GLY A 522 -50.05 8.96 9.15
CA GLY A 522 -51.01 7.98 8.63
C GLY A 522 -52.00 8.52 7.59
N ASP A 523 -52.03 9.83 7.34
CA ASP A 523 -52.75 10.40 6.19
C ASP A 523 -52.10 9.95 4.87
N SER A 524 -52.90 9.76 3.81
CA SER A 524 -52.35 9.53 2.47
C SER A 524 -51.61 10.79 2.01
N LEU A 525 -50.38 10.63 1.51
CA LEU A 525 -49.61 11.71 0.89
C LEU A 525 -50.45 12.39 -0.20
N LEU A 526 -50.30 13.71 -0.34
CA LEU A 526 -51.03 14.52 -1.32
C LEU A 526 -50.91 13.94 -2.74
N GLU A 527 -52.01 13.96 -3.51
CA GLU A 527 -51.97 13.63 -4.94
C GLU A 527 -51.11 14.67 -5.68
N LEU A 528 -49.94 14.24 -6.15
CA LEU A 528 -48.98 15.09 -6.86
C LEU A 528 -49.48 15.44 -8.26
N LYS A 529 -49.34 16.70 -8.67
CA LYS A 529 -49.54 17.12 -10.06
C LYS A 529 -48.37 16.66 -10.93
N ALA A 530 -48.57 16.68 -12.25
CA ALA A 530 -47.48 16.46 -13.21
C ALA A 530 -46.32 17.44 -12.95
N ASN A 531 -45.09 16.93 -12.85
CA ASN A 531 -43.84 17.63 -12.51
C ASN A 531 -43.60 17.98 -11.02
N GLU A 532 -44.52 17.65 -10.10
CA GLU A 532 -44.28 17.81 -8.65
C GLU A 532 -43.56 16.58 -8.07
N VAL A 533 -42.56 16.81 -7.22
CA VAL A 533 -41.76 15.76 -6.58
C VAL A 533 -41.71 15.99 -5.08
N ILE A 534 -42.05 14.94 -4.33
CA ILE A 534 -41.99 14.92 -2.87
C ILE A 534 -40.56 15.31 -2.43
N PRO A 535 -40.39 16.16 -1.41
CA PRO A 535 -39.08 16.46 -0.86
C PRO A 535 -38.29 15.17 -0.52
N PRO A 536 -37.00 15.11 -0.84
CA PRO A 536 -36.16 13.98 -0.41
C PRO A 536 -36.24 13.77 1.10
N TYR A 537 -36.16 12.52 1.54
CA TYR A 537 -36.28 12.09 2.96
C TYR A 537 -37.62 12.36 3.66
N CYS A 538 -38.59 13.01 3.01
CA CYS A 538 -39.93 13.24 3.57
C CYS A 538 -40.63 11.92 3.99
N ASN A 539 -40.52 10.85 3.20
CA ASN A 539 -41.09 9.54 3.54
C ASN A 539 -40.41 8.84 4.72
N ALA A 540 -39.11 9.06 4.92
CA ALA A 540 -38.41 8.59 6.11
C ALA A 540 -38.99 9.26 7.36
N VAL A 541 -39.45 10.51 7.21
CA VAL A 541 -40.03 11.28 8.31
C VAL A 541 -41.49 10.89 8.63
N PHE A 542 -42.25 10.43 7.64
CA PHE A 542 -43.61 9.90 7.83
C PHE A 542 -43.66 8.45 8.35
N ASN A 543 -42.60 7.67 8.15
CA ASN A 543 -42.38 6.42 8.87
C ASN A 543 -41.69 6.76 10.20
N THR A 544 -42.46 6.84 11.28
CA THR A 544 -41.99 7.23 12.62
C THR A 544 -40.72 6.53 13.12
N GLU A 545 -40.35 5.37 12.57
CA GLU A 545 -39.09 4.68 12.88
C GLU A 545 -37.84 5.52 12.53
N ALA A 546 -37.81 6.29 11.42
CA ALA A 546 -36.58 7.00 11.01
C ALA A 546 -36.41 8.41 11.61
N VAL A 547 -37.47 8.99 12.22
CA VAL A 547 -37.39 10.25 13.01
C VAL A 547 -37.04 9.97 14.47
N LEU A 548 -37.39 8.76 14.93
CA LEU A 548 -37.08 8.28 16.28
C LEU A 548 -35.71 7.59 16.35
N ASP A 549 -35.07 7.31 15.21
CA ASP A 549 -33.64 7.03 15.14
C ASP A 549 -32.86 8.26 15.66
N SER A 550 -32.42 8.14 16.90
CA SER A 550 -31.83 9.15 17.76
C SER A 550 -30.61 9.81 17.13
N PRO A 551 -30.47 11.15 17.26
CA PRO A 551 -29.26 11.87 16.86
C PRO A 551 -28.05 11.58 17.77
N LEU A 552 -28.19 10.74 18.81
CA LEU A 552 -27.12 10.36 19.73
C LEU A 552 -26.31 9.18 19.16
N VAL A 553 -25.58 9.50 18.10
CA VAL A 553 -24.76 8.60 17.30
C VAL A 553 -23.34 8.48 17.90
N PRO A 554 -22.80 7.27 18.12
CA PRO A 554 -21.39 7.13 18.49
C PRO A 554 -20.51 7.52 17.28
N LEU A 555 -19.71 8.58 17.43
CA LEU A 555 -18.81 9.07 16.38
C LEU A 555 -17.37 8.56 16.55
N TYR A 556 -17.03 8.12 17.75
CA TYR A 556 -15.72 7.55 18.08
C TYR A 556 -15.85 6.56 19.23
N VAL A 557 -14.81 5.73 19.40
CA VAL A 557 -14.61 4.84 20.54
C VAL A 557 -13.35 5.29 21.27
N GLU A 558 -13.43 5.36 22.59
CA GLU A 558 -12.24 5.41 23.44
C GLU A 558 -11.87 3.98 23.80
N TRP A 559 -10.61 3.62 23.60
CA TRP A 559 -10.11 2.28 23.86
C TRP A 559 -8.94 2.33 24.83
N GLU A 560 -8.83 1.29 25.64
CA GLU A 560 -7.69 1.02 26.52
C GLU A 560 -7.27 -0.44 26.32
N ALA A 561 -5.96 -0.68 26.30
CA ALA A 561 -5.38 -2.00 26.14
C ALA A 561 -4.12 -2.16 27.02
N GLU A 562 -3.98 -3.32 27.65
CA GLU A 562 -2.73 -3.73 28.29
C GLU A 562 -1.80 -4.39 27.26
N TYR A 563 -0.67 -3.75 26.96
CA TYR A 563 0.39 -4.32 26.14
C TYR A 563 1.44 -5.03 27.00
N PHE A 564 1.78 -6.26 26.60
CA PHE A 564 2.86 -7.04 27.19
C PHE A 564 3.97 -7.24 26.16
N HIS A 565 5.17 -6.74 26.46
CA HIS A 565 6.29 -6.85 25.55
C HIS A 565 6.93 -8.24 25.61
N ILE A 566 6.83 -9.01 24.52
CA ILE A 566 7.47 -10.33 24.39
C ILE A 566 8.81 -10.17 23.63
N PRO A 567 9.96 -10.48 24.26
CA PRO A 567 11.28 -10.34 23.64
C PRO A 567 11.45 -11.12 22.33
N TYR A 568 12.14 -10.52 21.35
CA TYR A 568 12.33 -11.10 20.01
C TYR A 568 12.97 -12.50 20.01
N ASN A 569 13.86 -12.80 20.96
CA ASN A 569 14.52 -14.11 21.08
C ASN A 569 13.58 -15.27 21.50
N LEU A 570 12.31 -14.99 21.75
CA LEU A 570 11.26 -16.00 21.97
C LEU A 570 10.47 -16.31 20.70
N TRP A 571 10.70 -15.55 19.63
CA TRP A 571 10.09 -15.73 18.33
C TRP A 571 11.02 -16.48 17.41
N GLU A 572 10.43 -17.35 16.59
CA GLU A 572 11.14 -18.12 15.59
C GLU A 572 10.40 -18.03 14.24
N PRO A 573 11.14 -17.95 13.13
CA PRO A 573 10.53 -18.04 11.80
C PRO A 573 9.88 -19.42 11.63
N GLN A 574 8.62 -19.43 11.19
CA GLN A 574 7.88 -20.65 10.89
C GLN A 574 7.09 -20.50 9.60
N HIS A 575 6.97 -21.58 8.84
CA HIS A 575 6.08 -21.65 7.69
C HIS A 575 4.67 -21.98 8.18
N THR A 576 3.77 -21.02 8.05
CA THR A 576 2.39 -21.16 8.55
C THR A 576 1.40 -20.79 7.47
N ARG A 577 0.30 -21.54 7.38
CA ARG A 577 -0.89 -21.12 6.63
C ARG A 577 -1.77 -20.33 7.59
N ARG A 578 -1.94 -19.04 7.33
CA ARG A 578 -2.76 -18.14 8.15
C ARG A 578 -4.24 -18.46 8.00
N THR A 579 -4.69 -18.82 6.80
CA THR A 579 -6.10 -19.17 6.54
C THR A 579 -6.23 -20.55 5.90
N ALA A 580 -7.41 -21.16 6.03
CA ALA A 580 -7.73 -22.41 5.34
C ALA A 580 -7.83 -22.24 3.81
N ALA A 581 -8.01 -21.01 3.32
CA ALA A 581 -8.03 -20.68 1.89
C ALA A 581 -6.61 -20.61 1.30
N GLN A 582 -5.62 -20.22 2.12
CA GLN A 582 -4.24 -20.07 1.69
C GLN A 582 -3.65 -21.42 1.28
N VAL A 583 -3.21 -21.50 0.02
CA VAL A 583 -2.74 -22.78 -0.55
C VAL A 583 -1.32 -23.08 -0.12
N TYR A 584 -0.45 -22.06 -0.10
CA TYR A 584 0.95 -22.19 0.26
C TYR A 584 1.26 -21.54 1.61
N PRO A 585 2.18 -22.10 2.42
CA PRO A 585 2.57 -21.47 3.68
C PRO A 585 3.47 -20.25 3.43
N GLU A 586 3.35 -19.24 4.29
CA GLU A 586 4.24 -18.08 4.31
C GLU A 586 5.17 -18.12 5.52
N LEU A 587 6.33 -17.49 5.41
CA LEU A 587 7.21 -17.28 6.56
C LEU A 587 6.59 -16.25 7.51
N THR A 588 6.25 -16.68 8.72
CA THR A 588 5.76 -15.81 9.80
C THR A 588 6.64 -15.92 11.02
N GLN A 589 6.54 -14.93 11.91
CA GLN A 589 7.18 -14.97 13.22
C GLN A 589 6.19 -15.53 14.24
N SER A 590 6.50 -16.69 14.82
CA SER A 590 5.66 -17.36 15.82
C SER A 590 6.44 -17.64 17.10
N LEU A 591 5.76 -17.69 18.25
CA LEU A 591 6.41 -18.08 19.49
C LEU A 591 6.80 -19.56 19.45
N THR A 592 7.95 -19.89 20.02
CA THR A 592 8.38 -21.29 20.12
C THR A 592 7.31 -22.13 20.85
N PRO A 593 6.77 -23.22 20.26
CA PRO A 593 5.73 -24.03 20.89
C PRO A 593 6.15 -24.66 22.22
N THR A 594 7.46 -24.80 22.45
CA THR A 594 8.04 -25.36 23.67
C THR A 594 8.21 -24.35 24.79
N LYS A 595 8.08 -23.04 24.52
CA LYS A 595 8.26 -21.98 25.52
C LYS A 595 6.90 -21.47 26.00
N ASP A 596 6.69 -21.58 27.31
CA ASP A 596 5.49 -21.14 27.99
C ASP A 596 5.60 -19.67 28.41
N VAL A 597 4.97 -18.75 27.67
CA VAL A 597 4.95 -17.33 28.06
C VAL A 597 3.99 -17.05 29.23
N SER A 598 3.10 -17.97 29.57
CA SER A 598 2.15 -17.81 30.70
C SER A 598 2.80 -18.05 32.06
N SER A 599 3.90 -18.80 32.10
CA SER A 599 4.55 -19.25 33.34
C SER A 599 5.09 -18.12 34.23
N ASN A 600 5.24 -16.90 33.72
CA ASN A 600 5.80 -15.75 34.44
C ASN A 600 5.27 -14.40 33.91
N LYS A 601 3.95 -14.13 34.06
CA LYS A 601 3.35 -12.83 33.66
C LYS A 601 4.13 -11.60 34.18
N SER A 602 4.70 -11.69 35.38
CA SER A 602 5.49 -10.62 36.01
C SER A 602 6.86 -10.35 35.37
N HIS A 603 7.36 -11.25 34.50
CA HIS A 603 8.65 -11.08 33.83
C HIS A 603 8.56 -10.18 32.59
N TYR A 604 7.36 -9.97 32.04
CA TYR A 604 7.17 -9.18 30.83
C TYR A 604 6.83 -7.73 31.19
N PRO A 605 7.52 -6.73 30.61
CA PRO A 605 7.12 -5.33 30.76
C PRO A 605 5.68 -5.15 30.31
N ARG A 606 4.86 -4.60 31.20
CA ARG A 606 3.45 -4.28 30.95
C ARG A 606 3.31 -2.77 30.77
N ARG A 607 2.44 -2.37 29.84
CA ARG A 607 2.11 -0.97 29.61
C ARG A 607 0.64 -0.80 29.26
N ALA A 608 -0.03 0.16 29.89
CA ALA A 608 -1.36 0.59 29.47
C ALA A 608 -1.22 1.52 28.26
N MET A 609 -2.05 1.30 27.25
CA MET A 609 -2.16 2.13 26.06
C MET A 609 -3.61 2.48 25.86
N GLY A 610 -3.89 3.66 25.33
CA GLY A 610 -5.25 4.04 25.05
C GLY A 610 -5.31 5.12 23.99
N GLY A 611 -6.50 5.32 23.44
CA GLY A 611 -6.68 6.30 22.39
C GLY A 611 -8.13 6.49 22.01
N ARG A 612 -8.35 7.43 21.08
CA ARG A 612 -9.66 7.69 20.49
C ARG A 612 -9.63 7.28 19.04
N ALA A 613 -10.54 6.39 18.65
CA ALA A 613 -10.65 5.86 17.31
C ALA A 613 -11.96 6.31 16.68
N LEU A 614 -11.92 6.97 15.52
CA LEU A 614 -13.12 7.39 14.82
C LEU A 614 -13.87 6.17 14.28
N LEU A 615 -15.20 6.19 14.43
CA LEU A 615 -16.06 5.13 13.93
C LEU A 615 -16.33 5.33 12.44
N HIS A 616 -16.22 4.26 11.67
CA HIS A 616 -16.56 4.30 10.26
C HIS A 616 -18.08 4.26 10.06
N PRO A 617 -18.67 5.11 9.19
CA PRO A 617 -20.11 5.25 9.07
C PRO A 617 -20.86 3.99 8.64
N SER A 618 -20.29 3.21 7.72
CA SER A 618 -20.85 1.91 7.33
C SER A 618 -19.74 0.95 6.95
N PRO A 619 -19.17 0.17 7.90
CA PRO A 619 -18.11 -0.80 7.59
C PRO A 619 -18.57 -1.81 6.54
N GLY A 620 -19.79 -2.32 6.68
CA GLY A 620 -20.44 -3.22 5.72
C GLY A 620 -20.55 -2.59 4.32
N GLY A 621 -21.02 -1.34 4.23
CA GLY A 621 -21.14 -0.60 2.97
C GLY A 621 -19.78 -0.25 2.34
N SER A 622 -18.77 0.11 3.14
CA SER A 622 -17.41 0.32 2.65
C SER A 622 -16.81 -0.95 2.06
N VAL A 623 -17.00 -2.08 2.74
CA VAL A 623 -16.57 -3.38 2.21
C VAL A 623 -17.34 -3.71 0.93
N ALA A 624 -18.67 -3.55 0.92
CA ALA A 624 -19.51 -3.80 -0.25
C ALA A 624 -19.08 -2.93 -1.44
N ASN A 625 -18.75 -1.65 -1.21
CA ASN A 625 -18.26 -0.72 -2.23
C ASN A 625 -16.88 -1.10 -2.75
N ILE A 626 -15.95 -1.49 -1.88
CA ILE A 626 -14.63 -2.00 -2.31
C ILE A 626 -14.84 -3.22 -3.21
N LEU A 627 -15.70 -4.15 -2.79
CA LEU A 627 -15.99 -5.34 -3.58
C LEU A 627 -16.65 -4.99 -4.92
N ARG A 628 -17.69 -4.13 -4.90
CA ARG A 628 -18.42 -3.66 -6.09
C ARG A 628 -17.47 -2.97 -7.09
N ASN A 629 -16.57 -2.12 -6.61
CA ASN A 629 -15.58 -1.43 -7.45
C ASN A 629 -14.52 -2.36 -8.03
N SER A 630 -14.04 -3.31 -7.22
CA SER A 630 -13.05 -4.30 -7.65
C SER A 630 -13.66 -5.26 -8.68
N VAL A 631 -14.89 -5.72 -8.44
CA VAL A 631 -15.64 -6.65 -9.29
C VAL A 631 -16.15 -5.96 -10.57
N GLY A 632 -16.59 -4.71 -10.49
CA GLY A 632 -17.13 -3.94 -11.62
C GLY A 632 -16.11 -3.63 -12.73
N ARG A 633 -14.82 -3.87 -12.50
CA ARG A 633 -13.77 -3.78 -13.52
C ARG A 633 -13.69 -5.02 -14.43
N LEU A 634 -14.41 -6.09 -14.09
CA LEU A 634 -14.40 -7.35 -14.82
C LEU A 634 -15.55 -7.42 -15.85
N PRO A 635 -15.38 -8.17 -16.97
CA PRO A 635 -16.47 -8.43 -17.91
C PRO A 635 -17.63 -9.20 -17.24
N GLU A 636 -18.87 -8.77 -17.51
CA GLU A 636 -20.08 -9.34 -16.91
C GLU A 636 -20.21 -10.86 -17.09
N SER A 637 -19.78 -11.37 -18.25
CA SER A 637 -19.77 -12.80 -18.55
C SER A 637 -18.86 -13.64 -17.64
N MET A 638 -17.77 -13.07 -17.12
CA MET A 638 -16.93 -13.75 -16.11
C MET A 638 -17.65 -13.79 -14.76
N LEU A 639 -18.38 -12.73 -14.42
CA LEU A 639 -19.04 -12.59 -13.14
C LEU A 639 -20.25 -13.52 -13.02
N GLU A 640 -21.03 -13.68 -14.08
CA GLU A 640 -22.15 -14.63 -14.14
C GLU A 640 -21.72 -16.08 -13.90
N GLY A 641 -20.49 -16.45 -14.30
CA GLY A 641 -19.93 -17.78 -14.07
C GLY A 641 -19.58 -18.08 -12.61
N VAL A 642 -19.40 -17.05 -11.78
CA VAL A 642 -19.04 -17.17 -10.35
C VAL A 642 -20.26 -16.98 -9.47
N LEU A 643 -21.00 -15.88 -9.70
CA LEU A 643 -22.19 -15.54 -8.94
C LEU A 643 -23.15 -14.73 -9.84
N ALA A 644 -24.37 -15.21 -10.04
CA ALA A 644 -25.40 -14.50 -10.83
C ALA A 644 -25.61 -13.05 -10.31
N VAL A 645 -25.98 -12.12 -11.20
CA VAL A 645 -26.19 -10.69 -10.87
C VAL A 645 -27.08 -10.52 -9.65
N ASP A 646 -28.24 -11.18 -9.65
CA ASP A 646 -29.21 -11.14 -8.56
C ASP A 646 -28.67 -11.69 -7.24
N LYS A 647 -27.73 -12.65 -7.28
CA LYS A 647 -27.04 -13.13 -6.08
C LYS A 647 -25.93 -12.18 -5.62
N ARG A 648 -25.26 -11.48 -6.53
CA ARG A 648 -24.27 -10.43 -6.20
C ARG A 648 -24.95 -9.24 -5.55
N ASP A 649 -26.05 -8.77 -6.11
CA ASP A 649 -26.82 -7.66 -5.55
C ASP A 649 -27.38 -8.03 -4.16
N GLN A 650 -27.88 -9.27 -4.00
CA GLN A 650 -28.27 -9.78 -2.68
C GLN A 650 -27.09 -9.87 -1.70
N LEU A 651 -25.88 -10.21 -2.18
CA LEU A 651 -24.69 -10.25 -1.34
C LEU A 651 -24.31 -8.84 -0.88
N TYR A 652 -24.23 -7.87 -1.79
CA TYR A 652 -23.94 -6.48 -1.46
C TYR A 652 -24.95 -5.90 -0.46
N ALA A 653 -26.26 -6.10 -0.71
CA ALA A 653 -27.31 -5.65 0.19
C ALA A 653 -27.22 -6.31 1.57
N LYS A 654 -26.89 -7.61 1.64
CA LYS A 654 -26.68 -8.32 2.92
C LYS A 654 -25.46 -7.80 3.67
N MET A 655 -24.39 -7.41 2.97
CA MET A 655 -23.18 -6.84 3.58
C MET A 655 -23.42 -5.43 4.11
N GLU A 656 -24.12 -4.60 3.34
CA GLU A 656 -24.55 -3.27 3.76
C GLU A 656 -25.45 -3.34 5.01
N ALA A 657 -26.28 -4.37 5.12
CA ALA A 657 -27.17 -4.60 6.26
C ALA A 657 -26.51 -5.19 7.52
N ILE A 658 -25.21 -5.50 7.52
CA ILE A 658 -24.53 -6.05 8.72
C ILE A 658 -24.47 -4.96 9.80
N PRO A 659 -25.11 -5.15 10.98
CA PRO A 659 -25.10 -4.18 12.06
C PRO A 659 -23.73 -4.19 12.75
N SER A 660 -22.78 -3.49 12.14
CA SER A 660 -21.40 -3.43 12.59
C SER A 660 -20.86 -2.02 12.60
N LEU A 661 -20.01 -1.75 13.59
CA LEU A 661 -19.13 -0.60 13.67
C LEU A 661 -17.69 -1.11 13.54
N ALA A 662 -16.81 -0.33 12.92
CA ALA A 662 -15.40 -0.67 12.85
C ALA A 662 -14.55 0.59 12.98
N CYS A 663 -13.45 0.46 13.72
CA CYS A 663 -12.46 1.51 13.87
C CYS A 663 -11.06 0.92 13.96
N ARG A 664 -10.07 1.67 13.53
CA ARG A 664 -8.67 1.32 13.71
C ARG A 664 -8.22 1.84 15.06
N LEU A 665 -7.39 1.08 15.78
CA LEU A 665 -6.78 1.52 17.04
C LEU A 665 -5.68 2.56 16.74
N ASP A 666 -6.08 3.68 16.15
CA ASP A 666 -5.18 4.69 15.63
C ASP A 666 -4.24 5.19 16.75
N GLY A 667 -2.95 5.26 16.43
CA GLY A 667 -1.91 5.62 17.39
C GLY A 667 -1.38 4.47 18.24
N PHE A 668 -1.90 3.24 18.11
CA PHE A 668 -1.38 2.09 18.86
C PHE A 668 0.12 1.85 18.60
N GLN A 669 0.55 1.77 17.34
CA GLN A 669 1.96 1.56 17.01
C GLN A 669 2.84 2.74 17.38
N ASP A 670 2.32 3.96 17.26
CA ASP A 670 3.04 5.18 17.64
C ASP A 670 3.35 5.16 19.15
N GLN A 671 2.39 4.71 19.97
CA GLN A 671 2.60 4.57 21.40
C GLN A 671 3.69 3.54 21.74
N LEU A 672 3.84 2.46 20.95
CA LEU A 672 4.94 1.49 21.14
C LEU A 672 6.33 2.13 21.00
N VAL A 673 6.44 3.18 20.19
CA VAL A 673 7.68 3.95 19.96
C VAL A 673 7.68 5.29 20.70
N THR A 674 6.84 5.44 21.74
CA THR A 674 6.72 6.65 22.60
C THR A 674 6.27 7.92 21.87
N LEU A 675 5.37 7.74 20.90
CA LEU A 675 4.75 8.80 20.10
C LEU A 675 3.23 8.80 20.29
N ILE A 676 2.59 9.94 20.03
CA ILE A 676 1.14 10.15 19.99
C ILE A 676 0.78 10.59 18.57
N SER A 677 -0.25 9.95 18.01
CA SER A 677 -0.86 10.38 16.76
C SER A 677 -2.19 11.09 17.03
N GLY A 678 -2.39 12.23 16.39
CA GLY A 678 -3.57 13.08 16.52
C GLY A 678 -3.30 14.47 15.97
N THR A 679 -4.33 15.16 15.47
CA THR A 679 -4.15 16.42 14.74
C THR A 679 -4.21 17.68 15.61
N ALA A 680 -4.49 17.56 16.91
CA ALA A 680 -4.71 18.69 17.82
C ALA A 680 -3.64 18.77 18.91
N HIS A 681 -2.52 19.41 18.59
CA HIS A 681 -1.44 19.75 19.51
C HIS A 681 -0.87 21.12 19.16
N VAL A 682 -0.20 21.74 20.13
CA VAL A 682 0.43 23.05 19.91
C VAL A 682 1.58 22.89 18.92
N ARG A 683 1.57 23.70 17.86
CA ARG A 683 2.62 23.76 16.83
C ARG A 683 3.44 25.03 17.04
N PRO A 684 4.74 25.06 16.70
CA PRO A 684 5.54 26.28 16.78
C PRO A 684 5.31 27.24 15.60
N THR A 685 4.72 26.72 14.52
CA THR A 685 4.52 27.37 13.22
C THR A 685 3.06 27.26 12.80
N LEU A 686 2.56 28.31 12.14
CA LEU A 686 1.28 28.28 11.42
C LEU A 686 1.40 27.42 10.14
N PRO A 687 0.29 26.97 9.52
CA PRO A 687 0.32 26.16 8.30
C PRO A 687 1.08 26.80 7.12
N ASP A 688 1.17 28.13 7.08
CA ASP A 688 1.92 28.90 6.10
C ASP A 688 3.43 28.99 6.39
N GLY A 689 3.89 28.36 7.48
CA GLY A 689 5.27 28.33 7.94
C GLY A 689 5.66 29.49 8.86
N THR A 690 4.74 30.41 9.18
CA THR A 690 5.04 31.55 10.05
C THR A 690 5.24 31.11 11.50
N THR A 691 6.39 31.42 12.09
CA THR A 691 6.69 31.13 13.48
C THR A 691 5.89 32.02 14.44
N MET A 692 5.34 31.45 15.50
CA MET A 692 4.61 32.19 16.53
C MET A 692 5.56 32.79 17.60
N PRO A 693 5.37 34.06 18.03
CA PRO A 693 6.22 34.69 19.04
C PRO A 693 6.29 33.95 20.39
N GLU A 694 5.20 33.34 20.83
CA GLU A 694 5.12 32.59 22.09
C GLU A 694 5.89 31.27 22.00
N ALA A 695 5.88 30.64 20.82
CA ALA A 695 6.71 29.45 20.58
C ALA A 695 8.20 29.78 20.70
N VAL A 696 8.60 30.98 20.27
CA VAL A 696 9.96 31.50 20.50
C VAL A 696 10.19 31.75 21.99
N ALA A 697 9.22 32.31 22.71
CA ALA A 697 9.33 32.57 24.15
C ALA A 697 9.58 31.29 24.96
N VAL A 698 8.83 30.21 24.68
CA VAL A 698 8.96 28.90 25.34
C VAL A 698 10.35 28.28 25.11
N GLY A 699 10.86 28.34 23.88
CA GLY A 699 12.16 27.77 23.53
C GLY A 699 13.35 28.70 23.73
N LYS A 700 13.15 29.94 24.18
CA LYS A 700 14.18 31.00 24.16
C LYS A 700 15.40 30.64 24.99
N ALA A 701 15.19 30.03 26.16
CA ALA A 701 16.27 29.61 27.06
C ALA A 701 17.16 28.53 26.42
N ALA A 702 16.59 27.70 25.56
CA ALA A 702 17.28 26.64 24.81
C ALA A 702 17.91 27.13 23.51
N GLY A 703 17.79 28.42 23.19
CA GLY A 703 18.37 29.03 21.98
C GLY A 703 17.45 29.02 20.76
N PHE A 704 16.19 28.62 20.89
CA PHE A 704 15.23 28.72 19.78
C PHE A 704 14.94 30.18 19.42
N THR A 705 14.82 30.42 18.12
CA THR A 705 14.56 31.72 17.49
C THR A 705 13.46 31.57 16.45
N ALA A 706 12.89 32.69 15.99
CA ALA A 706 11.90 32.68 14.91
C ALA A 706 12.40 31.90 13.67
N ASP A 707 13.66 32.13 13.29
CA ASP A 707 14.29 31.48 12.13
C ASP A 707 14.49 29.98 12.33
N THR A 708 14.93 29.54 13.51
CA THR A 708 15.19 28.12 13.77
C THR A 708 13.91 27.32 13.92
N LEU A 709 12.87 27.89 14.51
CA LEU A 709 11.53 27.29 14.52
C LEU A 709 10.90 27.26 13.12
N GLY A 710 11.15 28.27 12.29
CA GLY A 710 10.72 28.26 10.88
C GLY A 710 11.31 27.09 10.07
N MET A 711 12.42 26.49 10.52
CA MET A 711 13.00 25.29 9.88
C MET A 711 12.16 24.03 10.11
N ILE A 712 11.33 23.98 11.16
CA ILE A 712 10.45 22.85 11.47
C ILE A 712 9.38 22.66 10.38
N ARG A 713 8.92 23.76 9.76
CA ARG A 713 7.84 23.78 8.75
C ARG A 713 6.59 23.09 9.29
N ASN A 714 6.13 22.02 8.62
CA ASN A 714 4.96 21.23 9.00
C ASN A 714 5.35 19.84 9.56
N HIS A 715 6.63 19.60 9.88
CA HIS A 715 7.11 18.33 10.43
C HIS A 715 6.89 18.24 11.95
N CYS A 716 5.64 18.42 12.38
CA CYS A 716 5.23 18.39 13.79
C CYS A 716 4.49 17.09 14.16
N ASP A 717 4.31 16.18 13.22
CA ASP A 717 3.58 14.93 13.37
C ASP A 717 4.49 13.72 13.08
N PRO A 718 4.49 12.66 13.92
CA PRO A 718 3.68 12.48 15.14
C PRO A 718 4.22 13.25 16.36
N LEU A 719 3.41 13.42 17.41
CA LEU A 719 3.81 14.13 18.63
C LEU A 719 4.65 13.23 19.55
N PRO A 720 5.85 13.65 20.02
CA PRO A 720 6.59 12.89 21.04
C PRO A 720 5.91 12.99 22.41
N TYR A 721 6.05 11.95 23.25
CA TYR A 721 5.57 12.00 24.63
C TYR A 721 6.19 13.15 25.45
N GLY A 722 7.49 13.37 25.28
CA GLY A 722 8.24 14.30 26.12
C GLY A 722 8.13 13.94 27.60
N ASP A 723 7.93 14.96 28.44
CA ASP A 723 7.66 14.85 29.88
C ASP A 723 6.17 14.90 30.23
N GLY A 724 5.30 15.21 29.27
CA GLY A 724 3.87 15.46 29.50
C GLY A 724 3.02 14.18 29.62
N VAL A 725 3.60 13.02 29.32
CA VAL A 725 2.90 11.73 29.34
C VAL A 725 3.63 10.79 30.28
N ASP A 726 2.95 10.40 31.36
CA ASP A 726 3.40 9.28 32.17
C ASP A 726 3.06 7.97 31.42
N PRO A 727 4.04 7.18 30.96
CA PRO A 727 3.84 5.92 30.28
C PRO A 727 3.20 4.86 31.18
N GLU A 728 3.13 5.09 32.50
CA GLU A 728 2.36 4.29 33.46
C GLU A 728 0.95 4.86 33.74
N ALA A 729 0.72 6.16 33.56
CA ALA A 729 -0.58 6.81 33.79
C ALA A 729 -1.16 7.33 32.47
N VAL A 730 -1.82 6.46 31.72
CA VAL A 730 -2.44 6.83 30.43
C VAL A 730 -3.96 6.82 30.58
N PHE A 731 -4.53 7.87 31.22
CA PHE A 731 -5.91 8.33 30.92
C PHE A 731 -6.21 9.72 31.55
N ILE A 732 -6.62 10.70 30.72
CA ILE A 732 -7.40 11.87 31.16
C ILE A 732 -8.68 11.87 30.31
N PRO A 733 -9.82 11.42 30.83
CA PRO A 733 -11.08 11.47 30.09
C PRO A 733 -11.50 12.92 29.89
N PHE A 734 -11.69 13.31 28.63
CA PHE A 734 -12.43 14.53 28.29
C PHE A 734 -13.77 14.14 27.69
N GLY A 735 -14.82 14.16 28.51
CA GLY A 735 -16.20 13.90 28.10
C GLY A 735 -16.95 12.96 29.04
N ARG A 736 -18.28 12.95 28.94
CA ARG A 736 -19.10 11.89 29.55
C ARG A 736 -19.21 10.75 28.52
N GLY A 737 -18.37 9.73 28.63
CA GLY A 737 -18.46 8.52 27.82
C GLY A 737 -19.39 7.49 28.46
N VAL A 738 -20.14 6.73 27.65
CA VAL A 738 -20.84 5.54 28.11
C VAL A 738 -19.89 4.35 27.94
N GLU A 739 -19.56 3.69 29.04
CA GLU A 739 -18.71 2.50 29.00
C GLU A 739 -19.44 1.38 28.25
N VAL A 740 -18.86 0.94 27.13
CA VAL A 740 -19.48 -0.04 26.23
C VAL A 740 -19.15 -1.47 26.65
N VAL A 741 -18.02 -1.74 27.32
CA VAL A 741 -17.63 -3.08 27.81
C VAL A 741 -16.81 -2.94 29.10
N ASP A 742 -17.11 -3.76 30.13
CA ASP A 742 -16.44 -3.76 31.44
C ASP A 742 -15.98 -5.18 31.86
N GLY A 743 -14.88 -5.26 32.62
CA GLY A 743 -14.79 -6.10 33.83
C GLY A 743 -14.26 -7.53 33.75
N ASP A 744 -14.65 -8.34 32.75
CA ASP A 744 -14.38 -9.80 32.77
C ASP A 744 -13.48 -10.29 31.63
N GLY A 745 -12.74 -9.37 30.99
CA GLY A 745 -11.88 -9.70 29.86
C GLY A 745 -12.68 -9.89 28.55
N LEU A 746 -12.34 -9.08 27.54
CA LEU A 746 -12.97 -9.18 26.22
C LEU A 746 -12.56 -10.46 25.52
N MET A 747 -13.52 -11.19 24.93
CA MET A 747 -13.25 -12.40 24.13
C MET A 747 -13.44 -12.11 22.64
N PRO A 748 -12.46 -11.50 21.95
CA PRO A 748 -12.59 -11.18 20.54
C PRO A 748 -12.53 -12.44 19.67
N SER A 749 -13.25 -12.41 18.55
CA SER A 749 -12.88 -13.24 17.39
C SER A 749 -11.64 -12.63 16.73
N ILE A 750 -10.56 -13.38 16.64
CA ILE A 750 -9.27 -12.86 16.21
C ILE A 750 -8.98 -13.35 14.81
N SER A 751 -8.63 -12.44 13.90
CA SER A 751 -8.19 -12.83 12.57
C SER A 751 -6.84 -13.56 12.63
N SER A 752 -6.55 -14.33 11.58
CA SER A 752 -5.31 -15.11 11.50
C SER A 752 -4.03 -14.28 11.61
N VAL A 753 -4.08 -12.97 11.33
CA VAL A 753 -2.92 -12.06 11.42
C VAL A 753 -2.51 -11.82 12.88
N TYR A 754 -3.48 -11.79 13.79
CA TYR A 754 -3.28 -11.47 15.21
C TYR A 754 -3.56 -12.65 16.13
N GLN A 755 -3.86 -13.83 15.57
CA GLN A 755 -4.14 -15.03 16.34
C GLN A 755 -2.91 -15.42 17.17
N PRO A 756 -3.08 -15.71 18.48
CA PRO A 756 -1.96 -16.16 19.29
C PRO A 756 -1.34 -17.45 18.77
N SER A 757 -0.02 -17.56 18.85
CA SER A 757 0.70 -18.79 18.45
C SER A 757 0.21 -19.97 19.29
N PRO A 758 -0.04 -21.14 18.69
CA PRO A 758 -0.54 -22.29 19.42
C PRO A 758 0.55 -22.98 20.24
N ARG A 759 0.12 -23.60 21.34
CA ARG A 759 0.92 -24.48 22.19
C ARG A 759 0.13 -25.72 22.55
N VAL A 760 0.80 -26.87 22.57
CA VAL A 760 0.19 -28.13 23.01
C VAL A 760 0.39 -28.29 24.52
N VAL A 761 -0.71 -28.34 25.28
CA VAL A 761 -0.73 -28.65 26.71
C VAL A 761 -1.67 -29.83 26.91
N ASP A 762 -1.19 -30.92 27.51
CA ASP A 762 -1.95 -32.15 27.74
C ASP A 762 -2.65 -32.74 26.48
N GLY A 763 -2.03 -32.55 25.31
CA GLY A 763 -2.57 -33.02 24.02
C GLY A 763 -3.66 -32.13 23.41
N LYS A 764 -4.01 -31.01 24.06
CA LYS A 764 -4.93 -29.99 23.54
C LYS A 764 -4.13 -28.78 23.06
N GLU A 765 -4.52 -28.21 21.91
CA GLU A 765 -3.99 -26.96 21.41
C GLU A 765 -4.59 -25.79 22.21
N THR A 766 -3.72 -24.94 22.73
CA THR A 766 -4.06 -23.79 23.59
C THR A 766 -3.28 -22.56 23.12
N PRO A 767 -3.83 -21.35 23.23
CA PRO A 767 -3.12 -20.13 22.82
C PRO A 767 -1.93 -19.85 23.76
N ASN A 768 -0.75 -19.55 23.19
CA ASN A 768 0.46 -19.22 23.95
C ASN A 768 0.46 -17.74 24.35
N VAL A 769 -0.26 -17.41 25.42
CA VAL A 769 -0.49 -16.04 25.89
C VAL A 769 0.10 -15.81 27.29
N VAL A 770 0.35 -14.55 27.65
CA VAL A 770 1.01 -14.17 28.93
C VAL A 770 0.17 -14.48 30.18
N ALA A 771 -1.14 -14.64 30.02
CA ALA A 771 -2.05 -15.14 31.05
C ALA A 771 -3.15 -15.96 30.39
N SER A 772 -3.32 -17.22 30.80
CA SER A 772 -4.41 -18.06 30.33
C SER A 772 -5.57 -18.03 31.33
N THR A 773 -6.78 -17.80 30.85
CA THR A 773 -8.03 -17.88 31.64
C THR A 773 -8.79 -19.18 31.39
N GLY A 774 -8.14 -20.20 30.80
CA GLY A 774 -8.74 -21.50 30.48
C GLY A 774 -9.03 -21.65 28.99
N ASP A 775 -10.28 -21.99 28.63
CA ASP A 775 -10.70 -22.25 27.24
C ASP A 775 -10.98 -20.96 26.43
N ASN A 776 -11.01 -19.80 27.09
CA ASN A 776 -11.29 -18.51 26.49
C ASN A 776 -10.01 -17.65 26.40
N CYS A 777 -9.90 -16.80 25.37
CA CYS A 777 -8.68 -16.02 25.09
C CYS A 777 -8.99 -14.52 24.98
N GLU A 778 -8.43 -13.74 25.90
CA GLU A 778 -8.59 -12.27 25.96
C GLU A 778 -7.51 -11.51 25.17
N TYR A 779 -6.50 -12.24 24.70
CA TYR A 779 -5.32 -11.67 24.08
C TYR A 779 -5.35 -11.89 22.58
N PHE A 780 -5.03 -10.84 21.83
CA PHE A 780 -4.53 -10.96 20.47
C PHE A 780 -3.01 -10.69 20.48
N GLN A 781 -2.29 -11.32 19.57
CA GLN A 781 -0.84 -11.32 19.53
C GLN A 781 -0.35 -10.57 18.30
N ILE A 782 0.44 -9.51 18.51
CA ILE A 782 1.05 -8.75 17.42
C ILE A 782 2.42 -9.36 17.12
N PRO A 783 2.65 -9.94 15.93
CA PRO A 783 3.95 -10.50 15.60
C PRO A 783 5.00 -9.39 15.44
N PRO A 784 6.30 -9.68 15.60
CA PRO A 784 7.39 -8.74 15.39
C PRO A 784 7.23 -7.95 14.08
N SER A 785 7.34 -6.63 14.18
CA SER A 785 7.28 -5.71 13.03
C SER A 785 8.25 -4.54 13.20
N ILE A 786 8.72 -3.99 12.08
CA ILE A 786 9.46 -2.73 12.08
C ILE A 786 8.45 -1.59 12.11
N ASN A 787 8.39 -0.87 13.23
CA ASN A 787 7.42 0.20 13.46
C ASN A 787 7.87 1.57 12.91
N GLN A 788 8.73 1.58 11.89
CA GLN A 788 9.16 2.76 11.14
C GLN A 788 9.23 2.42 9.64
N PRO A 789 9.22 3.41 8.73
CA PRO A 789 9.29 3.14 7.30
C PRO A 789 10.57 2.39 6.91
N ALA A 790 10.39 1.17 6.39
CA ALA A 790 11.46 0.27 5.97
C ALA A 790 11.09 -0.44 4.66
N ARG A 791 12.06 -1.02 3.94
CA ARG A 791 11.79 -1.87 2.76
C ARG A 791 12.80 -3.00 2.64
N LEU A 792 12.36 -4.11 2.06
CA LEU A 792 13.25 -5.20 1.64
C LEU A 792 13.74 -4.89 0.22
N PHE A 793 14.94 -4.32 0.11
CA PHE A 793 15.55 -3.97 -1.16
C PHE A 793 16.25 -5.19 -1.76
N ASN A 794 16.11 -5.38 -3.07
CA ASN A 794 16.77 -6.45 -3.81
C ASN A 794 17.27 -5.94 -5.18
N ALA A 795 18.36 -6.54 -5.68
CA ALA A 795 18.89 -6.25 -7.01
C ALA A 795 19.89 -7.32 -7.48
N TYR A 796 19.95 -7.56 -8.79
CA TYR A 796 21.11 -8.21 -9.41
C TYR A 796 22.35 -7.34 -9.30
N ARG A 797 23.54 -7.97 -9.22
CA ARG A 797 24.79 -7.28 -8.92
C ARG A 797 25.91 -7.61 -9.89
N LYS A 798 26.83 -6.66 -10.02
CA LYS A 798 28.11 -6.80 -10.70
C LYS A 798 29.23 -6.15 -9.88
N PRO A 799 30.51 -6.50 -10.12
CA PRO A 799 31.62 -5.87 -9.44
C PRO A 799 31.63 -4.34 -9.67
N GLY A 800 31.91 -3.59 -8.60
CA GLY A 800 32.12 -2.14 -8.70
C GLY A 800 33.45 -1.80 -9.38
N ALA A 801 33.58 -0.56 -9.84
CA ALA A 801 34.86 -0.07 -10.37
C ALA A 801 35.91 0.04 -9.27
N THR A 802 37.19 0.04 -9.64
CA THR A 802 38.31 0.15 -8.70
C THR A 802 38.16 1.40 -7.82
N GLY A 803 38.07 1.22 -6.49
CA GLY A 803 37.87 2.30 -5.52
C GLY A 803 36.41 2.52 -5.07
N GLN A 804 35.43 1.90 -5.73
CA GLN A 804 34.03 1.88 -5.31
C GLN A 804 33.73 0.70 -4.36
N SER A 805 32.45 0.40 -4.13
CA SER A 805 32.02 -0.81 -3.42
C SER A 805 32.44 -2.08 -4.17
N THR A 806 32.66 -3.19 -3.45
CA THR A 806 33.02 -4.47 -4.08
C THR A 806 31.96 -4.92 -5.10
N TRP A 807 30.69 -4.69 -4.77
CA TRP A 807 29.55 -5.05 -5.60
C TRP A 807 28.59 -3.87 -5.70
N ARG A 808 28.03 -3.62 -6.88
CA ARG A 808 26.97 -2.64 -7.10
C ARG A 808 25.75 -3.26 -7.79
N PRO A 809 24.54 -2.69 -7.60
CA PRO A 809 23.38 -3.07 -8.38
C PRO A 809 23.63 -2.92 -9.90
N CYS A 810 23.08 -3.85 -10.67
CA CYS A 810 22.98 -3.76 -12.12
C CYS A 810 21.93 -2.70 -12.48
N GLY A 811 22.23 -1.86 -13.48
CA GLY A 811 21.24 -1.01 -14.12
C GLY A 811 20.27 -1.83 -14.97
N GLU A 812 19.12 -1.26 -15.31
CA GLU A 812 18.05 -1.88 -16.12
C GLU A 812 18.53 -2.50 -17.45
N TRP A 813 19.62 -1.94 -18.02
CA TRP A 813 20.18 -2.29 -19.33
C TRP A 813 21.53 -3.03 -19.25
N GLU A 814 21.93 -3.45 -18.05
CA GLU A 814 23.12 -4.26 -17.81
C GLU A 814 22.74 -5.74 -17.68
N ASP A 815 23.51 -6.62 -18.32
CA ASP A 815 23.20 -8.06 -18.36
C ASP A 815 23.60 -8.73 -17.02
N PRO A 816 22.62 -9.21 -16.22
CA PRO A 816 22.91 -9.90 -14.96
C PRO A 816 23.21 -11.40 -15.15
N VAL A 817 22.99 -11.95 -16.36
CA VAL A 817 23.14 -13.38 -16.65
C VAL A 817 24.58 -13.70 -17.03
N PHE A 818 25.04 -14.84 -16.53
CA PHE A 818 26.35 -15.39 -16.87
C PHE A 818 26.18 -16.24 -18.14
N THR A 819 26.77 -15.79 -19.26
CA THR A 819 26.80 -16.55 -20.51
C THR A 819 28.25 -16.84 -20.88
N SER A 820 28.61 -18.10 -21.12
CA SER A 820 29.93 -18.41 -21.68
C SER A 820 29.99 -17.90 -23.12
N ALA A 821 31.02 -17.11 -23.44
CA ALA A 821 31.37 -16.83 -24.82
C ALA A 821 32.02 -18.04 -25.51
N GLY A 822 32.54 -19.01 -24.76
CA GLY A 822 33.10 -20.24 -25.30
C GLY A 822 32.08 -21.37 -25.47
N ASP A 823 32.31 -22.25 -26.45
CA ASP A 823 31.67 -23.56 -26.60
C ASP A 823 32.15 -24.52 -25.47
N LEU A 824 31.92 -24.15 -24.21
CA LEU A 824 32.21 -24.97 -23.03
C LEU A 824 31.07 -25.98 -22.85
N ARG A 825 31.39 -27.27 -22.93
CA ARG A 825 30.45 -28.37 -22.71
C ARG A 825 30.91 -29.23 -21.55
N ALA A 826 30.03 -29.45 -20.60
CA ALA A 826 30.13 -30.53 -19.63
C ALA A 826 29.11 -31.61 -20.04
N GLU A 827 29.59 -32.80 -20.38
CA GLU A 827 28.74 -33.96 -20.65
C GLU A 827 28.85 -34.91 -19.45
N ILE A 828 27.72 -35.23 -18.84
CA ILE A 828 27.65 -36.14 -17.68
C ILE A 828 26.95 -37.41 -18.15
N LEU A 829 27.68 -38.52 -18.17
CA LEU A 829 27.20 -39.81 -18.66
C LEU A 829 26.87 -40.75 -17.50
N ILE A 830 25.60 -41.17 -17.45
CA ILE A 830 25.11 -42.13 -16.47
C ILE A 830 24.82 -43.44 -17.21
N SER A 831 25.65 -44.47 -16.97
CA SER A 831 25.42 -45.83 -17.47
C SER A 831 24.55 -46.60 -16.46
N GLU A 832 23.46 -47.23 -16.91
CA GLU A 832 22.62 -48.11 -16.09
C GLU A 832 23.26 -49.48 -15.77
N SER A 833 24.45 -49.79 -16.32
CA SER A 833 25.10 -51.09 -16.08
C SER A 833 25.98 -51.08 -14.82
N ASN A 834 25.80 -52.12 -14.00
CA ASN A 834 26.31 -52.28 -12.63
C ASN A 834 27.84 -52.41 -12.48
N THR A 835 28.62 -52.06 -13.50
CA THR A 835 30.09 -52.11 -13.46
C THR A 835 30.66 -51.01 -14.35
N THR A 836 31.42 -50.10 -13.74
CA THR A 836 32.34 -49.07 -14.29
C THR A 836 31.77 -47.67 -14.63
N ALA A 837 32.25 -46.72 -13.80
CA ALA A 837 32.44 -45.26 -13.96
C ALA A 837 31.29 -44.40 -14.52
N LYS A 838 30.66 -43.61 -13.63
CA LYS A 838 30.02 -42.34 -14.03
C LYS A 838 31.17 -41.34 -14.19
N ALA A 839 31.34 -40.76 -15.36
CA ALA A 839 32.43 -39.81 -15.62
C ALA A 839 31.84 -38.52 -16.19
N ALA A 840 32.15 -37.40 -15.55
CA ALA A 840 31.93 -36.07 -16.12
C ALA A 840 33.10 -35.77 -17.08
N HIS A 841 32.80 -35.61 -18.35
CA HIS A 841 33.80 -35.22 -19.34
C HIS A 841 33.59 -33.76 -19.74
N VAL A 842 34.60 -32.93 -19.50
CA VAL A 842 34.66 -31.56 -20.03
C VAL A 842 35.41 -31.62 -21.35
N TYR A 843 34.71 -31.34 -22.46
CA TYR A 843 35.33 -31.30 -23.78
C TYR A 843 35.45 -29.85 -24.25
N GLN A 844 36.66 -29.44 -24.65
CA GLN A 844 36.82 -28.33 -25.58
C GLN A 844 36.68 -28.91 -26.99
N PRO A 845 35.69 -28.52 -27.81
CA PRO A 845 35.72 -28.88 -29.22
C PRO A 845 37.00 -28.27 -29.83
N PRO A 846 37.76 -29.02 -30.65
CA PRO A 846 38.93 -28.43 -31.29
C PRO A 846 38.45 -27.36 -32.26
N MET A 847 39.06 -26.18 -32.16
CA MET A 847 38.96 -25.15 -33.18
C MET A 847 39.36 -25.77 -34.52
N SER A 848 38.41 -26.02 -35.42
CA SER A 848 38.74 -26.22 -36.81
C SER A 848 39.41 -24.94 -37.28
N ASP A 849 40.65 -25.03 -37.78
CA ASP A 849 41.46 -23.92 -38.27
C ASP A 849 40.60 -22.79 -38.89
N GLY A 850 40.37 -21.73 -38.11
CA GLY A 850 39.83 -20.45 -38.58
C GLY A 850 38.30 -20.22 -38.57
N LEU A 851 37.46 -21.07 -37.96
CA LEU A 851 35.99 -20.84 -37.98
C LEU A 851 35.29 -20.61 -36.63
N PHE A 852 35.96 -20.85 -35.50
CA PHE A 852 35.40 -20.66 -34.16
C PHE A 852 36.45 -20.09 -33.20
N GLU A 853 36.86 -18.84 -33.41
CA GLU A 853 37.45 -18.08 -32.31
C GLU A 853 36.35 -17.82 -31.26
N PRO A 854 36.59 -18.08 -29.97
CA PRO A 854 35.68 -17.60 -28.94
C PRO A 854 35.51 -16.07 -29.14
N PRO A 855 34.29 -15.53 -29.07
CA PRO A 855 34.10 -14.09 -29.05
C PRO A 855 35.03 -13.54 -27.99
N LEU A 856 35.87 -12.56 -28.36
CA LEU A 856 36.63 -11.78 -27.41
C LEU A 856 35.63 -11.17 -26.42
N THR A 857 35.45 -11.79 -25.26
CA THR A 857 34.75 -11.15 -24.15
C THR A 857 35.52 -9.88 -23.84
N GLY A 858 34.84 -8.73 -23.93
CA GLY A 858 35.45 -7.47 -23.54
C GLY A 858 36.03 -7.60 -22.13
N ALA A 859 37.16 -6.93 -21.85
CA ALA A 859 37.85 -6.99 -20.56
C ALA A 859 36.92 -6.74 -19.34
N ASN A 860 35.80 -6.04 -19.55
CA ASN A 860 34.79 -5.71 -18.53
C ASN A 860 33.89 -6.89 -18.09
N GLU A 861 33.88 -8.04 -18.78
CA GLU A 861 33.09 -9.22 -18.40
C GLU A 861 33.93 -10.39 -17.88
N GLN A 862 35.24 -10.22 -17.72
CA GLN A 862 36.17 -11.27 -17.28
C GLN A 862 35.76 -11.93 -15.94
N TRP A 863 35.16 -11.16 -15.04
CA TRP A 863 34.68 -11.66 -13.75
C TRP A 863 33.55 -12.71 -13.89
N LYS A 864 32.69 -12.58 -14.91
CA LYS A 864 31.65 -13.57 -15.22
C LYS A 864 32.30 -14.88 -15.67
N THR A 865 33.29 -14.79 -16.55
CA THR A 865 34.07 -15.94 -17.03
C THR A 865 34.77 -16.64 -15.87
N ASN A 866 35.40 -15.89 -14.96
CA ASN A 866 36.10 -16.48 -13.80
C ASN A 866 35.16 -17.27 -12.89
N ILE A 867 33.99 -16.70 -12.54
CA ILE A 867 32.97 -17.40 -11.72
C ILE A 867 32.46 -18.65 -12.45
N LEU A 868 32.26 -18.56 -13.76
CA LEU A 868 31.81 -19.69 -14.57
C LEU A 868 32.87 -20.78 -14.66
N ASP A 869 34.15 -20.41 -14.80
CA ASP A 869 35.27 -21.34 -14.78
C ASP A 869 35.34 -22.06 -13.44
N ASP A 870 35.20 -21.35 -12.31
CA ASP A 870 35.18 -21.94 -10.97
C ASP A 870 33.99 -22.90 -10.77
N PHE A 871 32.81 -22.55 -11.29
CA PHE A 871 31.65 -23.43 -11.30
C PHE A 871 31.91 -24.69 -12.14
N ILE A 872 32.51 -24.54 -13.33
CA ILE A 872 32.87 -25.67 -14.19
C ILE A 872 33.93 -26.56 -13.54
N GLN A 873 34.90 -26.00 -12.82
CA GLN A 873 35.85 -26.82 -12.05
C GLN A 873 35.13 -27.66 -11.00
N SER A 874 34.14 -27.08 -10.31
CA SER A 874 33.33 -27.82 -9.33
C SER A 874 32.54 -28.96 -9.99
N LEU A 875 31.99 -28.74 -11.19
CA LEU A 875 31.31 -29.76 -11.99
C LEU A 875 32.22 -30.90 -12.50
N LYS A 876 33.55 -30.79 -12.40
CA LYS A 876 34.45 -31.92 -12.69
C LYS A 876 34.45 -32.96 -11.58
N THR A 877 34.04 -32.59 -10.37
CA THR A 877 33.88 -33.52 -9.26
C THR A 877 32.61 -34.34 -9.50
N GLU A 878 32.77 -35.67 -9.66
CA GLU A 878 31.69 -36.59 -10.06
C GLU A 878 30.42 -36.43 -9.20
N HIS A 879 30.59 -36.44 -7.87
CA HIS A 879 29.47 -36.32 -6.93
C HIS A 879 28.81 -34.95 -6.96
N TYR A 880 29.59 -33.88 -7.16
CA TYR A 880 29.06 -32.52 -7.29
C TYR A 880 28.17 -32.41 -8.55
N ALA A 881 28.67 -32.92 -9.67
CA ALA A 881 27.99 -32.91 -10.95
C ALA A 881 26.64 -33.66 -10.92
N LEU A 882 26.65 -34.87 -10.35
CA LEU A 882 25.42 -35.67 -10.16
C LEU A 882 24.43 -34.93 -9.28
N ARG A 883 24.91 -34.35 -8.18
CA ARG A 883 24.06 -33.60 -7.25
C ARG A 883 23.44 -32.37 -7.89
N MET A 884 24.20 -31.64 -8.70
CA MET A 884 23.68 -30.49 -9.44
C MET A 884 22.61 -30.88 -10.45
N ILE A 885 22.76 -32.02 -11.14
CA ILE A 885 21.72 -32.55 -12.03
C ILE A 885 20.45 -32.87 -11.27
N GLU A 886 20.56 -33.55 -10.11
CA GLU A 886 19.40 -33.87 -9.27
C GLU A 886 18.66 -32.60 -8.83
N ILE A 887 19.40 -31.61 -8.30
CA ILE A 887 18.82 -30.33 -7.87
C ILE A 887 18.09 -29.64 -9.02
N LEU A 888 18.71 -29.55 -10.20
CA LEU A 888 18.12 -28.89 -11.37
C LEU A 888 16.93 -29.68 -11.94
N GLY A 889 17.02 -31.01 -11.96
CA GLY A 889 15.96 -31.89 -12.42
C GLY A 889 14.72 -31.80 -11.53
N ASP A 890 14.93 -31.87 -10.21
CA ASP A 890 13.86 -31.77 -9.22
C ASP A 890 13.24 -30.36 -9.21
N ALA A 891 14.07 -29.31 -9.29
CA ALA A 891 13.61 -27.94 -9.42
C ALA A 891 12.73 -27.74 -10.67
N SER A 892 13.22 -28.20 -11.82
CA SER A 892 12.50 -28.11 -13.09
C SER A 892 11.14 -28.82 -13.05
N SER A 893 11.03 -29.92 -12.29
CA SER A 893 9.79 -30.70 -12.16
C SER A 893 8.70 -30.01 -11.32
N CYS A 894 9.08 -29.04 -10.48
CA CYS A 894 8.17 -28.35 -9.56
C CYS A 894 7.67 -26.99 -10.07
N MET A 895 8.35 -26.39 -11.04
CA MET A 895 8.10 -25.01 -11.45
C MET A 895 7.11 -24.92 -12.64
N ALA A 896 6.40 -23.79 -12.79
CA ALA A 896 5.37 -23.57 -13.81
C ALA A 896 5.92 -23.53 -15.25
N PRO A 897 5.10 -23.76 -16.29
CA PRO A 897 5.54 -23.62 -17.69
C PRO A 897 5.95 -22.18 -18.03
N PRO A 898 6.91 -21.96 -18.96
CA PRO A 898 7.29 -20.63 -19.41
C PRO A 898 6.11 -19.83 -19.96
N ALA A 899 6.11 -18.51 -19.74
CA ALA A 899 5.08 -17.62 -20.27
C ALA A 899 5.00 -17.66 -21.81
N GLU A 900 3.80 -17.43 -22.37
CA GLU A 900 3.55 -17.46 -23.82
C GLU A 900 4.46 -16.50 -24.62
N SER A 901 4.94 -15.42 -24.01
CA SER A 901 5.89 -14.47 -24.62
C SER A 901 7.16 -15.14 -25.13
N TYR A 902 7.59 -16.23 -24.48
CA TYR A 902 8.79 -17.00 -24.86
C TYR A 902 8.52 -18.08 -25.92
N SER A 903 7.26 -18.35 -26.28
CA SER A 903 6.90 -19.33 -27.33
C SER A 903 7.54 -19.04 -28.69
N SER A 904 7.84 -17.77 -28.97
CA SER A 904 8.49 -17.33 -30.20
C SER A 904 9.98 -17.72 -30.28
N ILE A 905 10.60 -18.11 -29.16
CA ILE A 905 12.01 -18.48 -29.07
C ILE A 905 12.09 -20.01 -29.07
N MET A 906 12.45 -20.59 -30.22
CA MET A 906 12.48 -22.05 -30.41
C MET A 906 13.39 -22.75 -29.40
N ASN A 907 14.47 -22.10 -28.95
CA ASN A 907 15.37 -22.63 -27.91
C ASN A 907 14.69 -22.82 -26.54
N ALA A 908 13.59 -22.10 -26.25
CA ALA A 908 12.79 -22.31 -25.04
C ALA A 908 12.02 -23.65 -25.06
N ALA A 909 11.89 -24.30 -26.21
CA ALA A 909 11.16 -25.57 -26.35
C ALA A 909 12.02 -26.83 -26.09
N PHE A 910 13.35 -26.71 -26.07
CA PHE A 910 14.28 -27.85 -26.00
C PHE A 910 14.75 -28.20 -24.57
N GLY A 911 14.21 -27.55 -23.55
CA GLY A 911 14.50 -27.80 -22.14
C GLY A 911 14.18 -26.60 -21.27
N ARG A 912 14.47 -26.69 -19.97
CA ARG A 912 14.31 -25.60 -19.01
C ARG A 912 15.68 -25.01 -18.65
N PRO A 913 16.05 -23.83 -19.18
CA PRO A 913 17.35 -23.24 -18.94
C PRO A 913 17.41 -22.56 -17.57
N PHE A 914 18.49 -22.82 -16.84
CA PHE A 914 18.84 -22.11 -15.61
C PHE A 914 19.98 -21.13 -15.87
N ALA A 915 19.91 -19.97 -15.23
CA ALA A 915 20.95 -18.96 -15.21
C ALA A 915 21.70 -18.99 -13.88
N LEU A 916 23.01 -18.86 -13.96
CA LEU A 916 23.81 -18.38 -12.84
C LEU A 916 23.69 -16.85 -12.82
N ALA A 917 23.48 -16.25 -11.64
CA ALA A 917 23.37 -14.80 -11.45
C ALA A 917 23.82 -14.38 -10.04
N ILE A 918 24.31 -13.14 -9.84
CA ILE A 918 24.62 -12.63 -8.49
C ILE A 918 23.47 -11.75 -8.00
N ALA A 919 22.74 -12.31 -7.03
CA ALA A 919 21.69 -11.74 -6.17
C ALA A 919 22.20 -10.80 -5.07
N GLY A 920 21.36 -9.93 -4.51
CA GLY A 920 21.56 -9.45 -3.15
C GLY A 920 20.35 -8.76 -2.54
N TRP A 921 20.26 -8.81 -1.21
CA TRP A 921 19.14 -8.27 -0.41
C TRP A 921 19.62 -7.42 0.77
N SER A 922 18.84 -6.41 1.16
CA SER A 922 19.03 -5.61 2.38
C SER A 922 17.70 -5.12 2.95
N ILE A 923 17.69 -4.81 4.25
CA ILE A 923 16.59 -4.09 4.88
C ILE A 923 17.01 -2.63 5.02
N GLU A 924 16.43 -1.77 4.18
CA GLU A 924 16.72 -0.33 4.16
C GLU A 924 15.70 0.43 5.02
N LEU A 925 16.19 1.27 5.93
CA LEU A 925 15.39 2.22 6.70
C LEU A 925 15.39 3.59 6.01
N ASN A 926 14.24 4.25 6.01
CA ASN A 926 14.09 5.57 5.39
C ASN A 926 14.94 6.66 6.09
N HIS A 927 14.93 6.66 7.42
CA HIS A 927 15.77 7.51 8.26
C HIS A 927 16.43 6.65 9.36
N GLU A 928 17.24 7.29 10.20
CA GLU A 928 17.90 6.62 11.32
C GLU A 928 16.89 5.95 12.28
N GLU A 929 17.35 4.98 13.06
CA GLU A 929 16.49 4.24 13.97
C GLU A 929 15.82 5.16 14.99
N LEU A 930 14.50 4.99 15.18
CA LEU A 930 13.74 5.74 16.17
C LEU A 930 14.34 5.56 17.57
N GLN A 931 14.55 6.67 18.26
CA GLN A 931 14.95 6.68 19.67
C GLN A 931 13.73 6.94 20.55
N PRO A 932 13.66 6.38 21.77
CA PRO A 932 12.60 6.71 22.71
C PRO A 932 12.51 8.23 22.95
N GLN A 933 11.30 8.77 22.90
CA GLN A 933 10.98 10.20 23.02
C GLN A 933 10.40 10.55 24.41
N THR A 934 10.78 9.81 25.46
CA THR A 934 10.26 10.01 26.82
C THR A 934 11.29 10.61 27.78
N SER A 935 10.81 11.52 28.63
CA SER A 935 11.42 12.18 29.78
C SER A 935 12.05 11.30 30.86
N LEU A 936 11.35 10.19 31.13
CA LEU A 936 11.30 9.64 32.48
C LEU A 936 12.58 8.87 32.81
N GLN A 937 13.25 9.35 33.85
CA GLN A 937 14.58 8.93 34.34
C GLN A 937 14.68 7.44 34.74
N ASN A 938 13.59 6.66 34.68
CA ASN A 938 13.54 5.24 35.04
C ASN A 938 14.07 4.28 33.96
N LEU A 939 14.66 4.78 32.87
CA LEU A 939 15.37 3.95 31.88
C LEU A 939 16.87 3.80 32.19
N THR A 940 17.39 4.48 33.21
CA THR A 940 18.78 4.36 33.66
C THR A 940 19.07 2.94 34.15
N GLY A 941 19.78 2.17 33.31
CA GLY A 941 20.22 0.79 33.60
C GLY A 941 19.56 -0.31 32.76
N LYS A 942 18.55 -0.01 31.94
CA LYS A 942 17.98 -0.97 30.98
C LYS A 942 18.54 -0.68 29.58
N SER A 943 19.47 -1.51 29.12
CA SER A 943 19.98 -1.47 27.74
C SER A 943 18.90 -2.01 26.80
N TYR A 944 18.29 -1.16 25.99
CA TYR A 944 17.48 -1.59 24.86
C TYR A 944 18.39 -1.98 23.70
N GLN A 945 18.08 -3.09 23.03
CA GLN A 945 18.74 -3.45 21.78
C GLN A 945 18.30 -2.47 20.70
N LYS A 946 19.26 -1.97 19.91
CA LYS A 946 19.00 -1.15 18.73
C LYS A 946 18.32 -2.00 17.65
N LEU A 947 17.60 -1.38 16.73
CA LEU A 947 16.96 -2.10 15.64
C LEU A 947 18.00 -2.83 14.77
N SER A 948 19.18 -2.24 14.59
CA SER A 948 20.33 -2.86 13.91
C SER A 948 20.99 -4.02 14.67
N ASP A 949 20.67 -4.22 15.95
CA ASP A 949 21.19 -5.35 16.72
C ASP A 949 20.45 -6.65 16.42
N TYR A 950 19.21 -6.57 15.93
CA TYR A 950 18.40 -7.75 15.60
C TYR A 950 18.84 -8.41 14.29
N ASP A 951 18.95 -9.74 14.34
CA ASP A 951 19.15 -10.59 13.18
C ASP A 951 17.79 -11.08 12.66
N LEU A 952 17.38 -10.57 11.50
CA LEU A 952 16.10 -10.88 10.86
C LEU A 952 16.33 -11.97 9.80
N PRO A 953 15.60 -13.10 9.84
CA PRO A 953 15.81 -14.18 8.87
C PRO A 953 15.48 -13.72 7.45
N LEU A 954 16.18 -14.29 6.47
CA LEU A 954 15.93 -14.11 5.04
C LEU A 954 15.70 -15.49 4.42
N HIS A 955 14.46 -15.78 4.06
CA HIS A 955 14.09 -16.95 3.28
C HIS A 955 14.16 -16.62 1.80
N LEU A 956 15.02 -17.31 1.06
CA LEU A 956 15.18 -17.17 -0.39
C LEU A 956 14.52 -18.37 -1.07
N GLY A 957 13.64 -18.08 -2.03
CA GLY A 957 12.84 -19.06 -2.74
C GLY A 957 11.67 -19.60 -1.91
N LEU A 958 10.70 -20.23 -2.55
CA LEU A 958 9.59 -20.93 -1.91
C LEU A 958 9.31 -22.23 -2.68
N LYS A 959 9.57 -23.39 -2.06
CA LYS A 959 9.52 -24.70 -2.74
C LYS A 959 8.14 -25.01 -3.34
N GLU A 960 7.09 -24.66 -2.60
CA GLU A 960 5.72 -25.01 -2.94
C GLU A 960 5.14 -24.11 -4.06
N TYR A 961 5.76 -22.96 -4.33
CA TYR A 961 5.31 -22.02 -5.35
C TYR A 961 5.91 -22.40 -6.69
N SER A 962 5.07 -22.82 -7.64
CA SER A 962 5.54 -23.14 -9.00
C SER A 962 6.12 -21.92 -9.73
N ASP A 963 5.73 -20.72 -9.32
CA ASP A 963 6.22 -19.45 -9.87
C ASP A 963 7.50 -18.92 -9.18
N ASP A 964 8.11 -19.71 -8.29
CA ASP A 964 9.44 -19.38 -7.74
C ASP A 964 10.56 -20.00 -8.59
N GLY A 965 11.47 -19.15 -9.05
CA GLY A 965 12.57 -19.55 -9.93
C GLY A 965 13.82 -20.10 -9.25
N LEU A 966 13.88 -20.22 -7.92
CA LEU A 966 15.13 -20.60 -7.24
C LEU A 966 15.39 -22.11 -7.25
N ALA A 967 16.49 -22.55 -7.86
CA ALA A 967 16.97 -23.94 -7.74
C ALA A 967 17.95 -24.12 -6.56
N ALA A 968 18.89 -23.19 -6.41
CA ALA A 968 19.86 -23.18 -5.34
C ALA A 968 20.50 -21.81 -5.18
N TYR A 969 21.08 -21.55 -4.01
CA TYR A 969 22.00 -20.43 -3.82
C TYR A 969 23.29 -20.85 -3.12
N MET A 970 24.36 -20.10 -3.38
CA MET A 970 25.66 -20.24 -2.75
C MET A 970 26.09 -18.90 -2.14
N PRO A 971 26.58 -18.87 -0.88
CA PRO A 971 27.12 -17.67 -0.29
C PRO A 971 28.43 -17.26 -0.99
N LEU A 972 28.82 -15.99 -0.86
CA LEU A 972 30.15 -15.55 -1.31
C LEU A 972 31.21 -15.91 -0.26
N ARG A 973 32.44 -16.16 -0.71
CA ARG A 973 33.55 -16.51 0.16
C ARG A 973 34.01 -15.33 1.01
N SER A 974 34.38 -15.59 2.26
CA SER A 974 34.89 -14.56 3.18
C SER A 974 36.31 -14.09 2.84
N ASP A 975 37.15 -14.96 2.25
CA ASP A 975 38.52 -14.65 1.84
C ASP A 975 38.60 -14.00 0.45
N ALA A 976 37.62 -14.27 -0.41
CA ALA A 976 37.48 -13.72 -1.74
C ALA A 976 36.03 -13.25 -1.99
N PRO A 977 35.65 -12.03 -1.55
CA PRO A 977 34.26 -11.57 -1.53
C PRO A 977 33.64 -11.32 -2.92
N THR A 978 34.40 -11.50 -3.99
CA THR A 978 33.92 -11.48 -5.38
C THR A 978 33.66 -12.87 -5.95
N GLN A 979 33.96 -13.94 -5.20
CA GLN A 979 33.83 -15.32 -5.65
C GLN A 979 32.80 -16.11 -4.83
N PRO A 980 31.91 -16.89 -5.47
CA PRO A 980 31.01 -17.81 -4.78
C PRO A 980 31.75 -18.94 -4.07
N ASP A 981 31.21 -19.41 -2.94
CA ASP A 981 31.65 -20.62 -2.28
C ASP A 981 30.86 -21.82 -2.81
N PHE A 982 31.32 -22.40 -3.93
CA PHE A 982 30.66 -23.56 -4.54
C PHE A 982 30.68 -24.80 -3.65
N SER A 983 31.47 -24.85 -2.57
CA SER A 983 31.46 -25.97 -1.61
C SER A 983 30.20 -26.00 -0.74
N LYS A 984 29.42 -24.90 -0.67
CA LYS A 984 28.20 -24.79 0.13
C LYS A 984 27.01 -24.48 -0.76
N ILE A 985 26.11 -25.45 -0.90
CA ILE A 985 24.91 -25.33 -1.73
C ILE A 985 23.69 -25.32 -0.82
N PHE A 986 22.87 -24.27 -0.90
CA PHE A 986 21.58 -24.22 -0.23
C PHE A 986 20.47 -24.53 -1.23
N THR A 987 19.65 -25.54 -0.94
CA THR A 987 18.59 -26.01 -1.85
C THR A 987 17.42 -26.68 -1.12
N PHE A 988 16.24 -26.73 -1.75
CA PHE A 988 15.05 -27.41 -1.23
C PHE A 988 15.02 -28.93 -1.47
N TRP A 989 15.91 -29.45 -2.33
CA TRP A 989 15.86 -30.83 -2.84
C TRP A 989 17.02 -31.68 -2.32
N THR A 990 17.16 -31.85 -1.00
CA THR A 990 18.22 -32.68 -0.38
C THR A 990 17.99 -34.18 -0.63
N SER A 991 19.06 -34.97 -0.82
CA SER A 991 18.95 -36.38 -1.26
C SER A 991 18.39 -37.35 -0.20
N GLY A 992 18.13 -36.88 1.03
CA GLY A 992 17.61 -37.68 2.14
C GLY A 992 18.60 -38.68 2.74
N VAL A 993 19.78 -38.86 2.14
CA VAL A 993 20.90 -39.67 2.67
C VAL A 993 21.77 -38.77 3.56
N PRO A 994 22.18 -39.20 4.78
CA PRO A 994 23.14 -38.45 5.58
C PRO A 994 24.45 -38.25 4.80
N GLU A 995 24.74 -37.02 4.38
CA GLU A 995 25.89 -36.68 3.54
C GLU A 995 27.25 -36.88 4.25
N THR A 996 27.25 -37.26 5.53
CA THR A 996 28.45 -37.55 6.32
C THR A 996 29.28 -38.71 5.81
N ASP A 997 28.69 -39.60 4.99
CA ASP A 997 29.37 -40.80 4.47
C ASP A 997 29.86 -40.66 3.02
N LEU A 998 29.67 -39.49 2.34
CA LEU A 998 29.80 -39.41 0.88
C LEU A 998 30.79 -38.39 0.28
N ASN A 999 31.32 -37.35 0.96
CA ASN A 999 32.49 -36.56 0.49
C ASN A 999 33.02 -35.48 1.46
N GLU A 1000 34.32 -35.15 1.38
CA GLU A 1000 34.94 -33.99 2.05
C GLU A 1000 34.86 -32.68 1.21
N ASP A 1001 34.46 -32.74 -0.06
CA ASP A 1001 34.65 -31.63 -1.03
C ASP A 1001 33.51 -30.60 -1.11
N PHE A 1002 32.26 -30.95 -0.77
CA PHE A 1002 31.11 -30.02 -0.75
C PHE A 1002 29.98 -30.52 0.17
N VAL A 1003 29.06 -29.62 0.56
CA VAL A 1003 27.92 -29.90 1.44
C VAL A 1003 26.64 -29.23 0.91
N CYS A 1004 25.53 -29.98 0.89
CA CYS A 1004 24.20 -29.43 0.61
C CYS A 1004 23.44 -29.13 1.92
N HIS A 1005 23.07 -27.88 2.11
CA HIS A 1005 22.24 -27.44 3.22
C HIS A 1005 20.77 -27.34 2.78
N PRO A 1006 19.82 -27.96 3.51
CA PRO A 1006 18.40 -27.73 3.24
C PRO A 1006 18.06 -26.26 3.53
N ILE A 1007 17.28 -25.64 2.66
CA ILE A 1007 16.64 -24.34 2.96
C ILE A 1007 15.51 -24.62 3.96
N HIS A 1008 15.72 -24.22 5.20
CA HIS A 1008 14.83 -24.45 6.32
C HIS A 1008 14.92 -23.26 7.29
N PRO A 1009 13.89 -22.92 8.07
CA PRO A 1009 13.94 -21.82 9.04
C PRO A 1009 15.18 -21.80 9.96
N SER A 1010 15.78 -22.96 10.26
CA SER A 1010 16.98 -23.09 11.09
C SER A 1010 18.32 -22.81 10.38
N THR A 1011 18.32 -22.73 9.03
CA THR A 1011 19.52 -22.54 8.19
C THR A 1011 19.51 -21.22 7.43
N LEU A 1012 18.49 -20.38 7.65
CA LEU A 1012 18.32 -19.13 6.93
C LEU A 1012 19.45 -18.14 7.21
N PRO A 1013 19.97 -17.43 6.19
CA PRO A 1013 20.80 -16.27 6.42
C PRO A 1013 20.00 -15.17 7.13
N THR A 1014 20.70 -14.24 7.78
CA THR A 1014 20.07 -13.12 8.47
C THR A 1014 20.47 -11.78 7.86
N LEU A 1015 19.54 -10.83 7.88
CA LEU A 1015 19.72 -9.44 7.52
C LEU A 1015 19.59 -8.58 8.77
N LYS A 1016 20.33 -7.47 8.78
CA LYS A 1016 20.16 -6.40 9.77
C LYS A 1016 19.44 -5.24 9.11
N ALA A 1017 18.53 -4.61 9.83
CA ALA A 1017 17.99 -3.32 9.40
C ALA A 1017 19.13 -2.30 9.42
N ARG A 1018 19.30 -1.58 8.30
CA ARG A 1018 20.38 -0.59 8.14
C ARG A 1018 19.84 0.72 7.61
N HIS A 1019 20.43 1.80 8.11
CA HIS A 1019 20.32 3.14 7.58
C HIS A 1019 21.70 3.58 7.09
N VAL A 1020 21.76 4.34 6.01
CA VAL A 1020 23.02 4.98 5.57
C VAL A 1020 23.16 6.30 6.30
N ASP A 1021 24.02 6.34 7.32
CA ASP A 1021 24.34 7.58 8.02
C ASP A 1021 24.97 8.58 7.04
N LEU A 1022 24.48 9.82 7.07
CA LEU A 1022 24.95 10.93 6.26
C LEU A 1022 26.22 11.56 6.85
N PHE A 1023 26.54 11.26 8.10
CA PHE A 1023 27.69 11.81 8.81
C PHE A 1023 28.69 10.71 9.19
N GLU A 1024 29.95 11.11 9.32
CA GLU A 1024 30.99 10.35 10.00
C GLU A 1024 31.55 11.23 11.12
N GLY A 1025 31.08 10.97 12.35
CA GLY A 1025 31.27 11.91 13.46
C GLY A 1025 30.53 13.22 13.18
N ARG A 1026 31.27 14.31 13.00
CA ARG A 1026 30.69 15.64 12.65
C ARG A 1026 30.85 16.01 11.17
N HIS A 1027 31.47 15.14 10.36
CA HIS A 1027 31.73 15.43 8.97
C HIS A 1027 30.61 14.86 8.09
N LEU A 1028 30.01 15.71 7.25
CA LEU A 1028 29.01 15.27 6.27
C LEU A 1028 29.71 14.52 5.13
N LEU A 1029 29.17 13.36 4.77
CA LEU A 1029 29.75 12.52 3.73
C LEU A 1029 29.62 13.11 2.33
N GLU A 1030 30.49 12.67 1.44
CA GLU A 1030 30.32 12.88 0.01
C GLU A 1030 29.29 11.91 -0.56
N VAL A 1031 28.65 12.32 -1.67
CA VAL A 1031 27.57 11.54 -2.31
C VAL A 1031 28.06 10.15 -2.72
N ASP A 1032 29.28 10.06 -3.23
CA ASP A 1032 29.89 8.79 -3.62
C ASP A 1032 30.11 7.86 -2.42
N ASP A 1033 30.45 8.39 -1.24
CA ASP A 1033 30.59 7.62 -0.02
C ASP A 1033 29.23 7.11 0.49
N MET A 1034 28.18 7.93 0.39
CA MET A 1034 26.81 7.50 0.72
C MET A 1034 26.37 6.34 -0.18
N ILE A 1035 26.59 6.47 -1.50
CA ILE A 1035 26.28 5.43 -2.49
C ILE A 1035 27.06 4.15 -2.20
N LYS A 1036 28.36 4.28 -1.89
CA LYS A 1036 29.22 3.15 -1.54
C LYS A 1036 28.72 2.43 -0.29
N ARG A 1037 28.44 3.16 0.81
CA ARG A 1037 27.92 2.59 2.06
C ARG A 1037 26.60 1.86 1.84
N ARG A 1038 25.69 2.42 1.03
CA ARG A 1038 24.43 1.75 0.66
C ARG A 1038 24.70 0.41 -0.03
N GLN A 1039 25.59 0.39 -1.00
CA GLN A 1039 25.90 -0.82 -1.77
C GLN A 1039 26.56 -1.90 -0.91
N GLU A 1040 27.36 -1.52 0.08
CA GLU A 1040 28.01 -2.44 1.04
C GLU A 1040 27.03 -3.06 2.04
N GLN A 1041 25.83 -2.50 2.23
CA GLN A 1041 24.78 -3.05 3.10
C GLN A 1041 24.00 -4.22 2.44
N ILE A 1042 24.11 -4.38 1.13
CA ILE A 1042 23.41 -5.44 0.38
C ILE A 1042 24.20 -6.75 0.53
N LEU A 1043 23.56 -7.78 1.11
CA LEU A 1043 24.13 -9.11 1.28
C LEU A 1043 24.04 -9.89 -0.05
N PRO A 1044 25.17 -10.21 -0.72
CA PRO A 1044 25.15 -10.87 -2.02
C PRO A 1044 25.12 -12.41 -1.93
N PHE A 1045 24.51 -13.03 -2.94
CA PHE A 1045 24.47 -14.48 -3.14
C PHE A 1045 24.68 -14.84 -4.61
N CYS A 1046 25.33 -15.96 -4.88
CA CYS A 1046 25.27 -16.59 -6.20
C CYS A 1046 24.00 -17.43 -6.28
N LEU A 1047 23.18 -17.20 -7.29
CA LEU A 1047 21.89 -17.85 -7.47
C LEU A 1047 21.91 -18.71 -8.72
N LEU A 1048 21.30 -19.88 -8.62
CA LEU A 1048 20.92 -20.71 -9.75
C LEU A 1048 19.41 -20.57 -9.93
N VAL A 1049 19.00 -19.83 -10.95
CA VAL A 1049 17.62 -19.38 -11.13
C VAL A 1049 17.06 -19.84 -12.47
N ASP A 1050 15.79 -20.20 -12.49
CA ASP A 1050 15.02 -20.32 -13.72
C ASP A 1050 14.96 -18.96 -14.41
N VAL A 1051 15.17 -18.94 -15.72
CA VAL A 1051 15.15 -17.69 -16.49
C VAL A 1051 13.75 -17.13 -16.70
N PHE A 1052 12.71 -17.92 -16.44
CA PHE A 1052 11.32 -17.53 -16.69
C PHE A 1052 10.57 -17.02 -15.46
N HIS A 1053 11.01 -17.38 -14.25
CA HIS A 1053 10.29 -17.11 -13.00
C HIS A 1053 11.14 -16.28 -12.04
N PRO A 1054 10.51 -15.37 -11.25
CA PRO A 1054 11.22 -14.57 -10.27
C PRO A 1054 11.68 -15.39 -9.06
N VAL A 1055 12.70 -14.92 -8.36
CA VAL A 1055 13.06 -15.43 -7.02
C VAL A 1055 12.26 -14.65 -5.97
N LYS A 1056 11.47 -15.34 -5.15
CA LYS A 1056 10.78 -14.74 -4.01
C LYS A 1056 11.72 -14.66 -2.80
N ALA A 1057 11.54 -13.64 -1.98
CA ALA A 1057 12.29 -13.48 -0.73
C ALA A 1057 11.39 -12.96 0.39
N GLN A 1058 11.47 -13.57 1.57
CA GLN A 1058 10.63 -13.26 2.73
C GLN A 1058 11.47 -13.10 4.01
N THR A 1059 11.05 -12.20 4.91
CA THR A 1059 11.67 -12.06 6.25
C THR A 1059 10.70 -12.37 7.41
N GLY A 1060 9.41 -12.49 7.10
CA GLY A 1060 8.34 -12.64 8.09
C GLY A 1060 8.02 -11.36 8.89
N VAL A 1061 8.75 -10.27 8.65
CA VAL A 1061 8.59 -8.96 9.32
C VAL A 1061 8.24 -7.87 8.31
N LEU A 1062 8.71 -8.02 7.07
CA LEU A 1062 8.35 -7.20 5.91
C LEU A 1062 7.64 -8.08 4.85
N PRO A 1063 6.73 -7.50 4.05
CA PRO A 1063 6.20 -8.05 2.82
C PRO A 1063 7.23 -8.80 1.96
N PRO A 1064 6.80 -9.90 1.33
CA PRO A 1064 7.61 -10.60 0.34
C PRO A 1064 8.09 -9.66 -0.78
N SER A 1065 9.32 -9.86 -1.23
CA SER A 1065 9.87 -9.19 -2.41
C SER A 1065 10.15 -10.21 -3.52
N SER A 1066 10.01 -9.81 -4.78
CA SER A 1066 10.28 -10.66 -5.94
C SER A 1066 11.40 -10.05 -6.77
N LEU A 1067 12.32 -10.88 -7.28
CA LEU A 1067 13.42 -10.46 -8.16
C LEU A 1067 13.38 -11.28 -9.46
N ALA A 1068 12.98 -10.64 -10.56
CA ALA A 1068 12.89 -11.26 -11.89
C ALA A 1068 14.07 -10.87 -12.78
N LEU A 1069 14.58 -11.80 -13.59
CA LEU A 1069 15.55 -11.49 -14.63
C LEU A 1069 14.92 -10.58 -15.71
N PRO A 1070 15.63 -9.58 -16.24
CA PRO A 1070 15.10 -8.74 -17.30
C PRO A 1070 14.80 -9.55 -18.57
N ASP A 1071 13.57 -9.42 -19.11
CA ASP A 1071 13.13 -10.14 -20.30
C ASP A 1071 14.13 -10.05 -21.46
N TRP A 1072 14.66 -8.85 -21.71
CA TRP A 1072 15.63 -8.63 -22.80
C TRP A 1072 16.92 -9.43 -22.60
N ALA A 1073 17.39 -9.57 -21.35
CA ALA A 1073 18.61 -10.29 -21.02
C ALA A 1073 18.39 -11.80 -21.20
N VAL A 1074 17.23 -12.30 -20.76
CA VAL A 1074 16.80 -13.69 -20.97
C VAL A 1074 16.69 -14.00 -22.46
N GLN A 1075 15.97 -13.18 -23.23
CA GLN A 1075 15.84 -13.37 -24.67
C GLN A 1075 17.19 -13.35 -25.38
N GLN A 1076 18.09 -12.44 -25.01
CA GLN A 1076 19.44 -12.37 -25.57
C GLN A 1076 20.26 -13.62 -25.22
N ALA A 1077 20.20 -14.09 -23.98
CA ALA A 1077 20.88 -15.31 -23.54
C ALA A 1077 20.35 -16.54 -24.28
N LEU A 1078 19.02 -16.73 -24.34
CA LEU A 1078 18.39 -17.84 -25.04
C LEU A 1078 18.76 -17.87 -26.54
N ARG A 1079 18.89 -16.71 -27.19
CA ARG A 1079 19.35 -16.62 -28.59
C ARG A 1079 20.82 -17.00 -28.78
N LYS A 1080 21.64 -17.01 -27.73
CA LYS A 1080 23.04 -17.47 -27.80
C LYS A 1080 23.18 -18.98 -27.57
N ILE A 1081 22.16 -19.64 -27.01
CA ILE A 1081 22.19 -21.08 -26.75
C ILE A 1081 22.22 -21.87 -28.07
N ARG A 1082 23.14 -22.83 -28.15
CA ARG A 1082 23.25 -23.81 -29.24
C ARG A 1082 22.88 -25.19 -28.73
N LEU A 1083 22.17 -25.95 -29.54
CA LEU A 1083 21.73 -27.30 -29.18
C LEU A 1083 22.73 -28.34 -29.61
N CYS A 1084 22.92 -29.33 -28.73
CA CYS A 1084 23.86 -30.42 -28.92
C CYS A 1084 23.17 -31.71 -28.52
N TYR A 1085 23.09 -32.67 -29.43
CA TYR A 1085 22.56 -34.00 -29.17
C TYR A 1085 23.69 -35.00 -29.27
N ARG A 1086 23.82 -35.87 -28.27
CA ARG A 1086 24.55 -37.11 -28.49
C ARG A 1086 23.69 -38.05 -29.32
N ALA A 1087 24.26 -38.55 -30.40
CA ALA A 1087 23.63 -39.51 -31.26
C ALA A 1087 24.53 -40.74 -31.33
N GLY A 1088 24.04 -41.88 -30.85
CA GLY A 1088 24.80 -43.12 -30.91
C GLY A 1088 23.96 -44.37 -30.59
N PRO A 1089 24.56 -45.57 -30.72
CA PRO A 1089 25.51 -45.93 -31.76
C PRO A 1089 24.78 -46.46 -33.00
N PHE A 1090 25.27 -46.15 -34.20
CA PHE A 1090 24.82 -46.87 -35.41
C PHE A 1090 25.52 -48.24 -35.45
N LEU A 1091 24.82 -49.30 -35.88
CA LEU A 1091 25.39 -50.64 -35.96
C LEU A 1091 26.38 -50.73 -37.13
N PHE A 1092 27.67 -50.85 -36.85
CA PHE A 1092 28.71 -51.08 -37.85
C PHE A 1092 29.21 -52.52 -37.84
N ARG A 1093 29.66 -53.02 -39.00
CA ARG A 1093 30.27 -54.35 -39.16
C ARG A 1093 31.71 -54.45 -38.67
N GLU A 1094 32.40 -53.33 -38.44
CA GLU A 1094 33.80 -53.24 -38.02
C GLU A 1094 33.96 -52.23 -36.87
N ASP A 1095 34.98 -52.43 -36.02
CA ASP A 1095 35.30 -51.60 -34.85
C ASP A 1095 36.01 -50.30 -35.28
N PRO A 1096 35.34 -49.13 -35.19
CA PRO A 1096 35.86 -47.87 -35.73
C PRO A 1096 36.97 -47.22 -34.87
N LEU A 1097 37.27 -47.76 -33.68
CA LEU A 1097 38.18 -47.14 -32.70
C LEU A 1097 39.62 -47.67 -32.74
N LYS A 1098 39.95 -48.63 -33.63
CA LYS A 1098 41.32 -49.18 -33.76
C LYS A 1098 42.19 -48.38 -34.74
N SER A 1099 43.05 -47.55 -34.16
CA SER A 1099 44.05 -46.65 -34.76
C SER A 1099 45.11 -47.30 -35.67
N LEU A 1100 45.49 -46.57 -36.74
CA LEU A 1100 46.85 -46.47 -37.30
C LEU A 1100 47.13 -45.04 -37.81
N SER A 1101 48.40 -44.63 -37.73
CA SER A 1101 48.98 -43.27 -37.74
C SER A 1101 48.61 -42.29 -38.88
N PRO A 1102 48.64 -40.96 -38.63
CA PRO A 1102 48.23 -39.90 -39.58
C PRO A 1102 49.35 -39.48 -40.55
N THR A 1103 49.93 -40.43 -41.28
CA THR A 1103 50.95 -40.13 -42.29
C THR A 1103 50.72 -40.96 -43.54
N GLY A 1104 49.92 -40.42 -44.46
CA GLY A 1104 49.73 -41.00 -45.79
C GLY A 1104 48.53 -40.39 -46.49
N ALA A 1105 48.75 -39.30 -47.23
CA ALA A 1105 47.83 -38.89 -48.27
C ALA A 1105 47.96 -39.90 -49.42
N GLU A 1106 46.93 -40.71 -49.70
CA GLU A 1106 46.83 -41.39 -50.99
C GLU A 1106 45.38 -41.72 -51.38
N GLU A 1107 45.08 -41.32 -52.62
CA GLU A 1107 44.03 -41.68 -53.59
C GLU A 1107 42.63 -42.13 -53.10
N THR A 1108 41.64 -41.30 -53.46
CA THR A 1108 40.21 -41.60 -53.46
C THR A 1108 39.86 -42.86 -54.28
N PRO A 1109 39.23 -43.89 -53.70
CA PRO A 1109 38.60 -44.96 -54.48
C PRO A 1109 37.32 -44.45 -55.15
N PRO A 1110 36.82 -45.12 -56.21
CA PRO A 1110 35.58 -44.74 -56.88
C PRO A 1110 34.36 -44.90 -55.95
N PRO A 1111 33.28 -44.11 -56.15
CA PRO A 1111 32.10 -44.12 -55.30
C PRO A 1111 31.42 -45.48 -55.33
N SER A 1112 31.01 -45.97 -54.15
CA SER A 1112 30.20 -47.19 -54.04
C SER A 1112 28.79 -46.97 -54.60
N ALA A 1113 28.18 -48.03 -55.10
CA ALA A 1113 26.84 -47.99 -55.67
C ALA A 1113 25.81 -47.38 -54.70
N ALA A 1114 24.92 -46.53 -55.23
CA ALA A 1114 23.82 -45.90 -54.52
C ALA A 1114 22.93 -46.96 -53.84
N GLY A 1115 22.98 -47.04 -52.51
CA GLY A 1115 22.12 -47.95 -51.73
C GLY A 1115 22.48 -48.14 -50.26
N ASP A 1116 23.74 -47.93 -49.87
CA ASP A 1116 24.26 -48.30 -48.53
C ASP A 1116 24.49 -47.13 -47.56
N ALA A 1117 24.01 -45.93 -47.87
CA ALA A 1117 24.28 -44.76 -47.05
C ALA A 1117 23.17 -44.53 -45.99
N VAL A 1118 23.58 -44.43 -44.72
CA VAL A 1118 22.70 -44.23 -43.57
C VAL A 1118 22.26 -42.77 -43.52
N HIS A 1119 20.95 -42.53 -43.56
CA HIS A 1119 20.39 -41.20 -43.36
C HIS A 1119 20.43 -40.82 -41.88
N VAL A 1120 21.10 -39.71 -41.56
CA VAL A 1120 20.97 -39.08 -40.24
C VAL A 1120 19.70 -38.26 -40.24
N PRO A 1121 18.74 -38.49 -39.33
CA PRO A 1121 17.58 -37.63 -39.20
C PRO A 1121 18.04 -36.27 -38.65
N VAL A 1122 17.96 -35.24 -39.50
CA VAL A 1122 18.31 -33.87 -39.13
C VAL A 1122 17.00 -33.10 -39.00
N VAL A 1123 16.89 -32.28 -37.96
CA VAL A 1123 15.74 -31.39 -37.79
C VAL A 1123 15.77 -30.38 -38.95
N PRO A 1124 14.69 -30.18 -39.72
CA PRO A 1124 14.70 -29.32 -40.92
C PRO A 1124 14.94 -27.83 -40.62
N TYR A 1125 15.02 -27.46 -39.34
CA TYR A 1125 15.27 -26.11 -38.84
C TYR A 1125 16.72 -26.01 -38.32
N GLY A 1126 17.44 -24.97 -38.76
CA GLY A 1126 18.81 -24.67 -38.34
C GLY A 1126 19.91 -25.38 -39.15
N LYS A 1127 21.15 -24.93 -38.95
CA LYS A 1127 22.35 -25.58 -39.51
C LYS A 1127 22.99 -26.52 -38.49
N TRP A 1128 23.29 -27.74 -38.91
CA TRP A 1128 23.83 -28.80 -38.06
C TRP A 1128 25.21 -29.25 -38.54
N SER A 1129 26.09 -29.53 -37.58
CA SER A 1129 27.38 -30.18 -37.76
C SER A 1129 27.47 -31.43 -36.90
N TRP A 1130 28.06 -32.49 -37.44
CA TRP A 1130 28.39 -33.72 -36.73
C TRP A 1130 29.80 -33.65 -36.17
N LEU A 1131 29.96 -33.86 -34.87
CA LEU A 1131 31.25 -33.95 -34.18
C LEU A 1131 31.59 -35.42 -33.93
N GLN A 1132 32.52 -35.96 -34.71
CA GLN A 1132 32.97 -37.35 -34.61
C GLN A 1132 34.14 -37.48 -33.60
N PRO A 1133 34.00 -38.23 -32.50
CA PRO A 1133 35.11 -38.51 -31.58
C PRO A 1133 36.17 -39.42 -32.23
N TYR A 1134 37.44 -39.15 -31.92
CA TYR A 1134 38.61 -39.96 -32.24
C TYR A 1134 39.67 -39.81 -31.14
N ILE A 1135 40.49 -40.84 -30.92
CA ILE A 1135 41.47 -40.85 -29.81
C ILE A 1135 42.86 -40.47 -30.34
N VAL A 1136 43.50 -39.48 -29.70
CA VAL A 1136 44.89 -39.10 -29.95
C VAL A 1136 45.62 -39.03 -28.61
N GLU A 1137 46.71 -39.80 -28.46
CA GLU A 1137 47.56 -39.79 -27.26
C GLU A 1137 46.82 -40.07 -25.92
N GLY A 1138 45.66 -40.73 -25.99
CA GLY A 1138 44.83 -41.03 -24.81
C GLY A 1138 43.70 -40.02 -24.58
N ASP A 1139 43.73 -38.87 -25.26
CA ASP A 1139 42.68 -37.86 -25.22
C ASP A 1139 41.65 -38.05 -26.34
N MET A 1140 40.37 -37.94 -25.99
CA MET A 1140 39.28 -37.95 -26.96
C MET A 1140 39.15 -36.57 -27.60
N LYS A 1141 39.40 -36.50 -28.91
CA LYS A 1141 39.25 -35.30 -29.76
C LYS A 1141 38.04 -35.47 -30.69
N TYR A 1142 37.54 -34.37 -31.26
CA TYR A 1142 36.38 -34.39 -32.16
C TYR A 1142 36.69 -33.81 -33.53
N CYS A 1143 36.17 -34.38 -34.61
CA CYS A 1143 36.25 -33.81 -35.94
C CYS A 1143 34.87 -33.33 -36.40
N SER A 1144 34.76 -32.07 -36.84
CA SER A 1144 33.49 -31.43 -37.24
C SER A 1144 33.18 -31.66 -38.73
N GLN A 1145 31.95 -32.05 -39.04
CA GLN A 1145 31.45 -32.28 -40.40
C GLN A 1145 30.09 -31.60 -40.60
N ASP A 1146 30.03 -30.59 -41.47
CA ASP A 1146 28.78 -29.91 -41.84
C ASP A 1146 27.77 -30.91 -42.44
N VAL A 1147 26.63 -31.09 -41.77
CA VAL A 1147 25.58 -32.02 -42.20
C VAL A 1147 24.67 -31.36 -43.25
N ASN A 1148 24.39 -30.06 -43.10
CA ASN A 1148 23.45 -29.33 -43.97
C ASN A 1148 23.94 -29.08 -45.41
N LYS A 1149 25.26 -29.12 -45.67
CA LYS A 1149 25.81 -28.97 -47.04
C LYS A 1149 25.61 -30.23 -47.90
N ALA A 1150 25.34 -31.38 -47.29
CA ALA A 1150 25.12 -32.64 -48.00
C ALA A 1150 23.72 -32.69 -48.66
N GLU A 1151 22.66 -32.30 -47.93
CA GLU A 1151 21.29 -32.30 -48.48
C GLU A 1151 21.07 -31.31 -49.64
N ALA A 1152 21.67 -30.10 -49.59
CA ALA A 1152 21.46 -29.07 -50.61
C ALA A 1152 22.02 -29.43 -52.00
N LYS A 1153 22.87 -30.46 -52.11
CA LYS A 1153 23.41 -30.98 -53.38
C LYS A 1153 22.81 -32.32 -53.81
N GLY A 1154 21.88 -32.90 -53.03
CA GLY A 1154 21.46 -34.29 -53.23
C GLY A 1154 22.56 -35.31 -52.94
N ASP A 1155 23.65 -34.88 -52.30
CA ASP A 1155 24.73 -35.76 -51.88
C ASP A 1155 24.27 -36.46 -50.60
N VAL A 1156 24.15 -37.78 -50.67
CA VAL A 1156 24.02 -38.58 -49.45
C VAL A 1156 25.32 -38.39 -48.65
N LEU A 1157 25.24 -38.24 -47.33
CA LEU A 1157 26.41 -38.26 -46.45
C LEU A 1157 27.16 -39.59 -46.66
N GLU A 1158 28.11 -39.61 -47.61
CA GLU A 1158 28.99 -40.74 -47.80
C GLU A 1158 29.83 -40.87 -46.53
N VAL A 1159 29.63 -41.99 -45.83
CA VAL A 1159 30.50 -42.46 -44.74
C VAL A 1159 31.87 -42.73 -45.37
N ARG A 1160 32.71 -41.70 -45.48
CA ARG A 1160 34.05 -41.84 -46.05
C ARG A 1160 34.91 -42.71 -45.15
N LYS A 1161 35.88 -43.40 -45.77
CA LYS A 1161 36.95 -44.10 -45.04
C LYS A 1161 37.63 -43.14 -44.05
N TYR A 1162 37.73 -43.60 -42.80
CA TYR A 1162 38.60 -43.20 -41.70
C TYR A 1162 39.25 -41.80 -41.79
N PRO A 1163 39.03 -40.88 -40.81
CA PRO A 1163 38.40 -41.08 -39.50
C PRO A 1163 36.88 -40.81 -39.44
N PHE A 1164 36.17 -40.74 -40.57
CA PHE A 1164 34.79 -40.19 -40.63
C PHE A 1164 33.64 -41.22 -40.61
N THR A 1165 33.66 -42.19 -39.70
CA THR A 1165 32.51 -43.09 -39.46
C THR A 1165 31.65 -42.56 -38.32
N MET A 1166 30.36 -42.26 -38.57
CA MET A 1166 29.39 -41.79 -37.56
C MET A 1166 29.03 -42.89 -36.54
N ALA A 1167 29.99 -43.27 -35.69
CA ALA A 1167 29.90 -44.40 -34.76
C ALA A 1167 29.03 -44.08 -33.53
N ASP A 1168 29.42 -43.02 -32.84
CA ASP A 1168 28.84 -42.40 -31.65
C ASP A 1168 29.43 -40.99 -31.68
N GLY A 1169 28.62 -39.94 -31.71
CA GLY A 1169 29.09 -38.57 -31.92
C GLY A 1169 28.07 -37.53 -31.52
N ILE A 1170 28.44 -36.26 -31.61
CA ILE A 1170 27.60 -35.15 -31.15
C ILE A 1170 27.10 -34.35 -32.34
N MET A 1171 25.78 -34.29 -32.54
CA MET A 1171 25.14 -33.39 -33.48
C MET A 1171 25.00 -32.02 -32.82
N MET A 1172 25.63 -30.99 -33.37
CA MET A 1172 25.62 -29.62 -32.86
C MET A 1172 24.94 -28.68 -33.85
N SER A 1173 24.09 -27.77 -33.37
CA SER A 1173 23.62 -26.65 -34.19
C SER A 1173 24.75 -25.61 -34.36
N THR A 1174 25.17 -25.33 -35.59
CA THR A 1174 26.21 -24.32 -35.89
C THR A 1174 25.69 -22.89 -35.74
N GLU A 1175 24.37 -22.70 -35.75
CA GLU A 1175 23.69 -21.43 -35.48
C GLU A 1175 22.54 -21.64 -34.49
N PRO A 1176 22.16 -20.63 -33.68
CA PRO A 1176 20.99 -20.71 -32.81
C PRO A 1176 19.71 -20.97 -33.61
N LEU A 1177 18.80 -21.79 -33.07
CA LEU A 1177 17.53 -22.07 -33.74
C LEU A 1177 16.58 -20.88 -33.57
N LEU A 1178 16.58 -20.00 -34.58
CA LEU A 1178 15.65 -18.89 -34.67
C LEU A 1178 14.55 -19.23 -35.68
N HIS A 1179 13.29 -18.97 -35.33
CA HIS A 1179 12.21 -18.98 -36.30
C HIS A 1179 12.50 -17.87 -37.32
N LYS A 1180 12.62 -18.18 -38.62
CA LYS A 1180 12.57 -17.13 -39.64
C LYS A 1180 11.17 -16.52 -39.56
N VAL A 1181 11.11 -15.23 -39.25
CA VAL A 1181 9.92 -14.41 -39.46
C VAL A 1181 9.78 -14.13 -40.95
#